data_AF-A0A3A4NLI0-F1
#
_entry.id   AF-A0A3A4NLI0-F1
#
_cell.length_a   1.000
_cell.length_b   1.000
_cell.length_c   1.000
_cell.angle_alpha   90.00
_cell.angle_beta   90.00
_cell.angle_gamma   90.00
#
_symmetry.space_group_name_H-M   'P 1'
#
loop_
_entity.id
_entity.type
_entity.pdbx_description
1 polymer ?
#
loop_
_entity_poly.entity_id
_entity_poly.type
_entity_poly.pdbx_seq_one_letter_code
_entity_poly.pdbx_strand_id
1 'polypeptide(L)'
;MPKLFIMKCKRVFFFLAVSLFLLLFGRVRIAPPDLAFYYSFAHSLVYDLDFCFANQFSHFPFAYHETYLTPQGYPANDWPMGTGICWTPFLLFARLALFVGTFMGMAIESNGYGWFEMWIVTLGSSIVFGAGALYLSYRYCIMEGLSKSSARWATALIGVGSSFTYHLYVNSADSHPPSAFFTILFLILWQTQRKNPTTKNAFLIGFTLGMAALIRPHNLILISIPLIEFLTTRIRSDSQSGKRLITLGAMAAGAIITFFPQLLVWKELYGAWFAAPRSEEVVWHHPELYNMLFSDFHGMISWSPLFGLGMLGLFIQKRYWHFTVPILLQIYVYACNVAWWAGGSFGNRRMLGCTPFFILGLAVLLDAVPKMWLKCLAGVAGIWTLSLLIAEVGGHIQLDHYQPWAEMLTAVHAGFLPGVFAHFTKPEWLDHGMASMAGYILTLVFLTLLFLVIRFFRSKNHLFFISALSLGIVIFNVFSILAIYRTSAALETSDVSQYLPYDRFTWVIYYEHGYYLYKNDRIEDALEQFLAAAVIEPRHSQPWMYASFFYELHGWNHLAYYFSYYAMINGQRTPEFFELFDRALTHMILLNDHRIHLYYNERGVVRALGGNPNAAEDDFRMSLHMKPDYDPASENLQVLDTIRKGQKARFQWE
;
A
#
# COMPACT_ATOMS: atom_id res chain seq x y z
N MET A 1 44.31 11.69 0.25
CA MET A 1 43.10 12.44 0.70
C MET A 1 42.07 12.78 -0.41
N PRO A 2 42.42 13.07 -1.68
CA PRO A 2 41.44 13.47 -2.71
C PRO A 2 40.43 12.38 -3.10
N LYS A 3 40.88 11.13 -3.27
CA LYS A 3 39.99 10.00 -3.64
C LYS A 3 38.90 9.72 -2.59
N LEU A 4 39.18 9.98 -1.31
CA LEU A 4 38.22 9.81 -0.22
C LEU A 4 37.19 10.95 -0.18
N PHE A 5 37.57 12.16 -0.60
CA PHE A 5 36.67 13.30 -0.74
C PHE A 5 35.73 13.11 -1.96
N ILE A 6 36.28 12.69 -3.10
CA ILE A 6 35.53 12.42 -4.34
C ILE A 6 34.51 11.27 -4.17
N MET A 7 34.84 10.20 -3.43
CA MET A 7 33.88 9.13 -3.12
C MET A 7 32.76 9.59 -2.17
N LYS A 8 33.03 10.56 -1.30
CA LYS A 8 32.04 11.12 -0.35
C LYS A 8 31.04 12.02 -1.08
N CYS A 9 31.51 12.84 -2.02
CA CYS A 9 30.65 13.67 -2.86
C CYS A 9 29.64 12.83 -3.67
N LYS A 10 30.07 11.70 -4.26
CA LYS A 10 29.19 10.86 -5.11
C LYS A 10 27.97 10.28 -4.41
N ARG A 11 28.04 9.99 -3.10
CA ARG A 11 26.91 9.45 -2.33
C ARG A 11 25.90 10.53 -1.98
N VAL A 12 26.39 11.69 -1.55
CA VAL A 12 25.55 12.86 -1.29
C VAL A 12 24.85 13.28 -2.58
N PHE A 13 25.56 13.29 -3.72
CA PHE A 13 24.95 13.56 -5.02
C PHE A 13 23.91 12.52 -5.43
N PHE A 14 24.04 11.24 -5.07
CA PHE A 14 23.00 10.24 -5.36
C PHE A 14 21.72 10.54 -4.58
N PHE A 15 21.81 10.71 -3.25
CA PHE A 15 20.64 11.03 -2.43
C PHE A 15 20.04 12.39 -2.82
N LEU A 16 20.88 13.39 -3.10
CA LEU A 16 20.44 14.70 -3.58
C LEU A 16 19.78 14.61 -4.96
N ALA A 17 20.29 13.79 -5.88
CA ALA A 17 19.68 13.58 -7.20
C ALA A 17 18.36 12.84 -7.10
N VAL A 18 18.24 11.82 -6.24
CA VAL A 18 16.97 11.13 -5.97
C VAL A 18 15.98 12.07 -5.30
N SER A 19 16.44 12.90 -4.37
CA SER A 19 15.65 13.93 -3.68
C SER A 19 15.17 14.99 -4.67
N LEU A 20 16.05 15.51 -5.53
CA LEU A 20 15.69 16.46 -6.59
C LEU A 20 14.76 15.82 -7.63
N PHE A 21 14.97 14.54 -7.95
CA PHE A 21 14.07 13.81 -8.84
C PHE A 21 12.68 13.67 -8.22
N LEU A 22 12.59 13.29 -6.94
CA LEU A 22 11.34 13.27 -6.17
C LEU A 22 10.65 14.64 -6.17
N LEU A 23 11.42 15.72 -5.97
CA LEU A 23 10.87 17.08 -5.93
C LEU A 23 10.40 17.58 -7.30
N LEU A 24 11.11 17.23 -8.37
CA LEU A 24 10.81 17.75 -9.71
C LEU A 24 9.83 16.86 -10.50
N PHE A 25 9.80 15.55 -10.20
CA PHE A 25 9.10 14.55 -10.99
C PHE A 25 8.23 13.59 -10.15
N GLY A 26 8.41 13.55 -8.83
CA GLY A 26 7.60 12.72 -7.94
C GLY A 26 6.22 13.33 -7.70
N ARG A 27 5.17 12.58 -8.03
CA ARG A 27 3.79 12.87 -7.63
C ARG A 27 3.51 12.21 -6.30
N VAL A 28 4.21 12.65 -5.26
CA VAL A 28 4.11 12.04 -3.94
C VAL A 28 2.69 12.22 -3.42
N ARG A 29 1.92 11.15 -3.47
CA ARG A 29 0.53 11.07 -3.04
C ARG A 29 0.51 10.59 -1.60
N ILE A 30 -0.04 11.43 -0.73
CA ILE A 30 -0.35 11.07 0.65
C ILE A 30 -1.72 10.35 0.59
N ALA A 31 -1.69 9.03 0.40
CA ALA A 31 -2.89 8.22 0.12
C ALA A 31 -3.21 7.26 1.29
N PRO A 32 -4.37 7.41 1.95
CA PRO A 32 -5.01 6.32 2.66
C PRO A 32 -5.30 5.14 1.70
N PRO A 33 -5.38 3.89 2.17
CA PRO A 33 -5.50 3.51 3.58
C PRO A 33 -4.19 3.26 4.32
N ASP A 34 -3.12 2.80 3.65
CA ASP A 34 -1.88 2.34 4.30
C ASP A 34 -1.22 3.42 5.16
N LEU A 35 -1.20 4.67 4.68
CA LEU A 35 -0.70 5.79 5.44
C LEU A 35 -1.40 5.89 6.79
N ALA A 36 -2.74 5.87 6.82
CA ALA A 36 -3.51 6.08 8.03
C ALA A 36 -3.10 5.08 9.12
N PHE A 37 -3.06 3.79 8.78
CA PHE A 37 -2.79 2.73 9.75
C PHE A 37 -1.35 2.74 10.26
N TYR A 38 -0.36 2.89 9.38
CA TYR A 38 1.05 2.96 9.80
C TYR A 38 1.37 4.27 10.53
N TYR A 39 0.74 5.38 10.11
CA TYR A 39 0.93 6.69 10.70
C TYR A 39 0.32 6.79 12.09
N SER A 40 -0.84 6.16 12.34
CA SER A 40 -1.44 6.10 13.69
C SER A 40 -0.49 5.51 14.74
N PHE A 41 0.31 4.49 14.39
CA PHE A 41 1.36 3.99 15.29
C PHE A 41 2.44 5.04 15.55
N ALA A 42 2.93 5.72 14.50
CA ALA A 42 3.96 6.74 14.63
C ALA A 42 3.47 7.94 15.46
N HIS A 43 2.26 8.40 15.17
CA HIS A 43 1.59 9.51 15.83
C HIS A 43 1.34 9.18 17.30
N SER A 44 0.69 8.05 17.60
CA SER A 44 0.42 7.70 18.98
C SER A 44 1.70 7.56 19.80
N LEU A 45 2.76 6.92 19.28
CA LEU A 45 4.05 6.82 19.98
C LEU A 45 4.71 8.19 20.28
N VAL A 46 4.35 9.25 19.56
CA VAL A 46 4.91 10.59 19.74
C VAL A 46 4.01 11.49 20.59
N TYR A 47 2.70 11.39 20.42
CA TYR A 47 1.72 12.33 20.98
C TYR A 47 0.98 11.75 22.19
N ASP A 48 0.48 10.53 22.09
CA ASP A 48 -0.52 10.02 23.03
C ASP A 48 0.05 8.96 23.99
N LEU A 49 0.96 8.13 23.49
CA LEU A 49 1.54 6.95 24.13
C LEU A 49 0.46 5.98 24.62
N ASP A 50 -0.36 5.50 23.69
CA ASP A 50 -1.28 4.37 23.88
C ASP A 50 -1.55 3.66 22.52
N PHE A 51 -2.27 2.56 22.50
CA PHE A 51 -2.65 1.88 21.24
C PHE A 51 -4.17 1.86 21.03
N CYS A 52 -4.90 2.82 21.59
CA CYS A 52 -6.31 3.03 21.27
C CYS A 52 -6.42 3.99 20.09
N PHE A 53 -6.63 3.46 18.88
CA PHE A 53 -6.51 4.27 17.66
C PHE A 53 -7.71 5.19 17.34
N ALA A 54 -8.68 5.30 18.25
CA ALA A 54 -9.96 5.96 17.97
C ALA A 54 -9.80 7.45 17.60
N ASN A 55 -8.96 8.18 18.33
CA ASN A 55 -8.69 9.59 18.05
C ASN A 55 -7.90 9.74 16.75
N GLN A 56 -6.89 8.91 16.47
CA GLN A 56 -6.15 9.03 15.21
C GLN A 56 -7.02 8.68 14.00
N PHE A 57 -7.86 7.65 14.09
CA PHE A 57 -8.77 7.29 13.00
C PHE A 57 -9.81 8.36 12.72
N SER A 58 -10.21 9.19 13.69
CA SER A 58 -11.11 10.32 13.45
C SER A 58 -10.56 11.36 12.45
N HIS A 59 -9.23 11.40 12.25
CA HIS A 59 -8.58 12.24 11.25
C HIS A 59 -8.50 11.60 9.85
N PHE A 60 -8.86 10.31 9.73
CA PHE A 60 -8.79 9.57 8.48
C PHE A 60 -10.17 8.96 8.16
N PRO A 61 -10.97 9.58 7.28
CA PRO A 61 -12.35 9.14 7.00
C PRO A 61 -12.44 7.65 6.64
N PHE A 62 -11.49 7.15 5.85
CA PHE A 62 -11.42 5.74 5.50
C PHE A 62 -11.25 4.84 6.75
N ALA A 63 -10.28 5.13 7.62
CA ALA A 63 -10.04 4.32 8.81
C ALA A 63 -11.21 4.42 9.79
N TYR A 64 -11.84 5.58 9.91
CA TYR A 64 -13.01 5.80 10.75
C TYR A 64 -14.23 4.99 10.30
N HIS A 65 -14.45 4.84 8.99
CA HIS A 65 -15.66 4.23 8.45
C HIS A 65 -15.52 2.78 8.02
N GLU A 66 -14.32 2.28 7.73
CA GLU A 66 -14.13 0.94 7.15
C GLU A 66 -13.53 -0.07 8.14
N THR A 67 -13.08 0.37 9.31
CA THR A 67 -12.51 -0.52 10.35
C THR A 67 -13.59 -1.10 11.28
N TYR A 68 -13.16 -2.07 12.09
CA TYR A 68 -13.98 -2.88 12.97
C TYR A 68 -13.46 -2.89 14.41
N LEU A 69 -14.24 -3.42 15.35
CA LEU A 69 -13.84 -3.65 16.73
C LEU A 69 -13.17 -5.01 16.87
N THR A 70 -12.01 -5.01 17.51
CA THR A 70 -11.35 -6.26 17.92
C THR A 70 -12.18 -6.97 19.00
N PRO A 71 -11.89 -8.25 19.29
CA PRO A 71 -12.53 -8.97 20.41
C PRO A 71 -12.38 -8.28 21.78
N GLN A 72 -11.37 -7.41 21.91
CA GLN A 72 -11.09 -6.65 23.13
C GLN A 72 -11.75 -5.25 23.14
N GLY A 73 -12.52 -4.91 22.11
CA GLY A 73 -13.28 -3.65 22.03
C GLY A 73 -12.50 -2.45 21.51
N TYR A 74 -11.29 -2.64 20.98
CA TYR A 74 -10.50 -1.56 20.37
C TYR A 74 -10.80 -1.40 18.89
N PRO A 75 -10.65 -0.20 18.29
CA PRO A 75 -10.56 -0.07 16.84
C PRO A 75 -9.41 -0.91 16.30
N ALA A 76 -9.71 -1.81 15.37
CA ALA A 76 -8.75 -2.73 14.80
C ALA A 76 -7.69 -2.00 13.99
N ASN A 77 -6.45 -2.49 14.09
CA ASN A 77 -5.35 -2.07 13.23
C ASN A 77 -4.63 -3.33 12.74
N ASP A 78 -4.98 -3.76 11.53
CA ASP A 78 -4.45 -4.98 10.92
C ASP A 78 -2.99 -4.80 10.46
N TRP A 79 -2.51 -3.56 10.40
CA TRP A 79 -1.18 -3.21 9.93
C TRP A 79 -0.15 -3.40 11.05
N PRO A 80 1.00 -4.01 10.77
CA PRO A 80 2.09 -4.11 11.75
C PRO A 80 2.67 -2.74 12.11
N MET A 81 3.12 -2.58 13.35
CA MET A 81 3.60 -1.30 13.87
C MET A 81 4.95 -0.85 13.28
N GLY A 82 5.70 -1.76 12.64
CA GLY A 82 7.10 -1.52 12.28
C GLY A 82 7.36 -0.34 11.37
N THR A 83 6.47 -0.07 10.43
CA THR A 83 6.56 1.12 9.57
C THR A 83 6.37 2.39 10.38
N GLY A 84 5.41 2.40 11.31
CA GLY A 84 5.19 3.54 12.20
C GLY A 84 6.44 3.88 13.03
N ILE A 85 7.13 2.87 13.55
CA ILE A 85 8.42 3.05 14.25
C ILE A 85 9.48 3.65 13.33
N CYS A 86 9.55 3.19 12.08
CA CYS A 86 10.48 3.72 11.09
C CYS A 86 10.20 5.21 10.80
N TRP A 87 8.97 5.66 10.98
CA TRP A 87 8.53 7.03 10.77
C TRP A 87 8.65 7.93 12.01
N THR A 88 8.62 7.36 13.22
CA THR A 88 8.74 8.10 14.50
C THR A 88 9.90 9.10 14.51
N PRO A 89 11.14 8.79 14.07
CA PRO A 89 12.24 9.77 14.07
C PRO A 89 11.97 10.99 13.18
N PHE A 90 11.29 10.81 12.06
CA PHE A 90 10.95 11.91 11.15
C PHE A 90 9.84 12.78 11.75
N LEU A 91 8.82 12.17 12.35
CA LEU A 91 7.73 12.89 13.02
C LEU A 91 8.23 13.68 14.25
N LEU A 92 9.12 13.09 15.05
CA LEU A 92 9.78 13.78 16.17
C LEU A 92 10.61 14.99 15.67
N PHE A 93 11.30 14.83 14.54
CA PHE A 93 12.05 15.93 13.95
C PHE A 93 11.14 17.04 13.42
N ALA A 94 10.03 16.68 12.76
CA ALA A 94 9.02 17.64 12.32
C ALA A 94 8.46 18.44 13.51
N ARG A 95 8.09 17.74 14.59
CA ARG A 95 7.61 18.37 15.83
C ARG A 95 8.65 19.28 16.47
N LEU A 96 9.92 18.89 16.50
CA LEU A 96 11.00 19.74 16.98
C LEU A 96 11.16 21.00 16.13
N ALA A 97 11.11 20.86 14.80
CA ALA A 97 11.20 21.99 13.88
C ALA A 97 10.04 22.97 14.07
N LEU A 98 8.81 22.46 14.22
CA LEU A 98 7.64 23.28 14.52
C LEU A 98 7.76 23.99 15.86
N PHE A 99 8.22 23.29 16.91
CA PHE A 99 8.46 23.89 18.22
C PHE A 99 9.46 25.05 18.16
N VAL A 100 10.55 24.89 17.41
CA VAL A 100 11.52 25.98 17.17
C VAL A 100 10.87 27.14 16.40
N GLY A 101 10.06 26.85 15.39
CA GLY A 101 9.30 27.88 14.66
C GLY A 101 8.35 28.67 15.57
N THR A 102 7.61 27.99 16.45
CA THR A 102 6.75 28.62 17.45
C THR A 102 7.55 29.48 18.43
N PHE A 103 8.71 28.99 18.89
CA PHE A 103 9.62 29.76 19.74
C PHE A 103 10.13 31.03 19.05
N MET A 104 10.28 31.00 17.72
CA MET A 104 10.65 32.14 16.89
C MET A 104 9.47 33.06 16.53
N GLY A 105 8.29 32.84 17.11
CA GLY A 105 7.11 33.68 16.94
C GLY A 105 6.20 33.28 15.76
N MET A 106 6.39 32.10 15.16
CA MET A 106 5.47 31.60 14.12
C MET A 106 4.24 30.94 14.76
N ALA A 107 3.03 31.38 14.38
CA ALA A 107 1.79 30.76 14.84
C ALA A 107 1.48 29.49 14.02
N ILE A 108 2.13 28.37 14.38
CA ILE A 108 1.96 27.08 13.71
C ILE A 108 1.41 26.06 14.72
N GLU A 109 0.27 25.45 14.38
CA GLU A 109 -0.29 24.33 15.15
C GLU A 109 0.51 23.05 14.87
N SER A 110 0.82 22.26 15.90
CA SER A 110 1.48 20.96 15.78
C SER A 110 0.64 19.87 16.42
N ASN A 111 -0.38 19.43 15.70
CA ASN A 111 -1.22 18.28 16.06
C ASN A 111 -0.73 16.97 15.40
N GLY A 112 0.31 17.04 14.56
CA GLY A 112 0.88 15.89 13.88
C GLY A 112 0.10 15.43 12.65
N TYR A 113 -0.97 16.12 12.25
CA TYR A 113 -1.73 15.85 11.01
C TYR A 113 -1.55 16.92 9.94
N GLY A 114 -0.73 17.93 10.22
CA GLY A 114 -0.37 18.94 9.24
C GLY A 114 0.35 18.34 8.03
N TRP A 115 0.11 18.93 6.86
CA TRP A 115 0.80 18.55 5.62
C TRP A 115 2.31 18.55 5.79
N PHE A 116 2.84 19.52 6.55
CA PHE A 116 4.26 19.63 6.83
C PHE A 116 4.85 18.35 7.49
N GLU A 117 4.22 17.85 8.55
CA GLU A 117 4.66 16.63 9.23
C GLU A 117 4.56 15.40 8.31
N MET A 118 3.44 15.25 7.60
CA MET A 118 3.23 14.15 6.65
C MET A 118 4.27 14.15 5.53
N TRP A 119 4.65 15.32 5.01
CA TRP A 119 5.71 15.46 4.00
C TRP A 119 7.08 15.05 4.53
N ILE A 120 7.45 15.47 5.74
CA ILE A 120 8.73 15.07 6.35
C ILE A 120 8.81 13.55 6.52
N VAL A 121 7.73 12.92 6.98
CA VAL A 121 7.64 11.46 7.13
C VAL A 121 7.77 10.76 5.77
N THR A 122 7.00 11.21 4.78
CA THR A 122 6.93 10.61 3.45
C THR A 122 8.26 10.73 2.70
N LEU A 123 8.88 11.92 2.70
CA LEU A 123 10.18 12.15 2.08
C LEU A 123 11.31 11.45 2.84
N GLY A 124 11.25 11.46 4.18
CA GLY A 124 12.18 10.71 5.03
C GLY A 124 12.15 9.22 4.69
N SER A 125 10.96 8.64 4.57
CA SER A 125 10.75 7.25 4.17
C SER A 125 11.33 6.95 2.78
N SER A 126 10.98 7.77 1.79
CA SER A 126 11.43 7.64 0.40
C SER A 126 12.96 7.70 0.26
N ILE A 127 13.58 8.69 0.90
CA ILE A 127 15.02 8.94 0.76
C ILE A 127 15.84 7.96 1.59
N VAL A 128 15.47 7.73 2.86
CA VAL A 128 16.25 6.86 3.75
C VAL A 128 16.03 5.40 3.41
N PHE A 129 14.78 4.95 3.36
CA PHE A 129 14.48 3.55 3.20
C PHE A 129 14.43 3.17 1.71
N GLY A 130 13.71 3.93 0.89
CA GLY A 130 13.60 3.67 -0.54
C GLY A 130 14.94 3.77 -1.29
N ALA A 131 15.51 4.97 -1.35
CA ALA A 131 16.79 5.20 -2.01
C ALA A 131 17.94 4.45 -1.31
N GLY A 132 17.87 4.31 0.01
CA GLY A 132 18.79 3.47 0.78
C GLY A 132 18.75 2.01 0.36
N ALA A 133 17.57 1.43 0.14
CA ALA A 133 17.42 0.05 -0.32
C ALA A 133 18.07 -0.16 -1.70
N LEU A 134 17.84 0.76 -2.65
CA LEU A 134 18.47 0.72 -3.97
C LEU A 134 20.00 0.81 -3.87
N TYR A 135 20.50 1.81 -3.14
CA TYR A 135 21.92 2.04 -3.00
C TYR A 135 22.62 0.85 -2.29
N LEU A 136 22.04 0.33 -1.22
CA LEU A 136 22.58 -0.82 -0.51
C LEU A 136 22.52 -2.10 -1.36
N SER A 137 21.50 -2.27 -2.19
CA SER A 137 21.40 -3.40 -3.13
C SER A 137 22.49 -3.34 -4.18
N TYR A 138 22.75 -2.15 -4.75
CA TYR A 138 23.91 -1.92 -5.62
C TYR A 138 25.21 -2.32 -4.90
N ARG A 139 25.41 -1.87 -3.66
CA ARG A 139 26.62 -2.18 -2.88
C ARG A 139 26.75 -3.66 -2.56
N TYR A 140 25.64 -4.33 -2.27
CA TYR A 140 25.60 -5.77 -2.03
C TYR A 140 26.01 -6.55 -3.28
N CYS A 141 25.52 -6.18 -4.47
CA CYS A 141 25.96 -6.79 -5.73
C CYS A 141 27.48 -6.71 -5.92
N ILE A 142 28.10 -5.56 -5.59
CA ILE A 142 29.56 -5.41 -5.62
C ILE A 142 30.25 -6.30 -4.58
N MET A 143 29.65 -6.46 -3.39
CA MET A 143 30.18 -7.35 -2.34
C MET A 143 30.14 -8.83 -2.72
N GLU A 144 29.18 -9.20 -3.57
CA GLU A 144 29.03 -10.54 -4.18
C GLU A 144 29.95 -10.76 -5.39
N GLY A 145 30.80 -9.77 -5.72
CA GLY A 145 31.80 -9.86 -6.78
C GLY A 145 31.28 -9.57 -8.18
N LEU A 146 30.05 -9.07 -8.33
CA LEU A 146 29.47 -8.71 -9.64
C LEU A 146 30.11 -7.44 -10.20
N SER A 147 30.14 -7.31 -11.52
CA SER A 147 30.71 -6.11 -12.14
C SER A 147 29.93 -4.83 -11.79
N LYS A 148 30.65 -3.71 -11.72
CA LYS A 148 30.05 -2.38 -11.50
C LYS A 148 29.06 -1.98 -12.60
N SER A 149 29.16 -2.58 -13.78
CA SER A 149 28.25 -2.30 -14.88
C SER A 149 26.91 -2.98 -14.62
N SER A 150 26.92 -4.29 -14.39
CA SER A 150 25.71 -5.10 -14.15
C SER A 150 24.95 -4.64 -12.92
N ALA A 151 25.66 -4.37 -11.81
CA ALA A 151 25.04 -3.85 -10.60
C ALA A 151 24.37 -2.47 -10.82
N ARG A 152 25.01 -1.56 -11.56
CA ARG A 152 24.41 -0.24 -11.87
C ARG A 152 23.16 -0.37 -12.73
N TRP A 153 23.23 -1.15 -13.80
CA TRP A 153 22.09 -1.36 -14.70
C TRP A 153 20.92 -2.02 -13.97
N ALA A 154 21.17 -3.08 -13.19
CA ALA A 154 20.11 -3.77 -12.46
C ALA A 154 19.41 -2.86 -11.44
N THR A 155 20.18 -2.13 -10.64
CA THR A 155 19.60 -1.18 -9.66
C THR A 155 18.85 -0.05 -10.34
N ALA A 156 19.39 0.53 -11.42
CA ALA A 156 18.74 1.64 -12.12
C ALA A 156 17.44 1.19 -12.82
N LEU A 157 17.48 0.06 -13.54
CA LEU A 157 16.31 -0.46 -14.25
C LEU A 157 15.19 -0.84 -13.28
N ILE A 158 15.50 -1.55 -12.18
CA ILE A 158 14.46 -1.89 -11.19
C ILE A 158 13.97 -0.66 -10.43
N GLY A 159 14.85 0.29 -10.09
CA GLY A 159 14.44 1.50 -9.40
C GLY A 159 13.48 2.39 -10.21
N VAL A 160 13.53 2.34 -11.54
CA VAL A 160 12.73 3.20 -12.44
C VAL A 160 11.65 2.43 -13.22
N GLY A 161 11.84 1.15 -13.48
CA GLY A 161 11.01 0.33 -14.37
C GLY A 161 10.38 -0.88 -13.71
N SER A 162 10.12 -0.82 -12.41
CA SER A 162 9.35 -1.83 -11.68
C SER A 162 8.27 -1.18 -10.82
N SER A 163 7.36 -1.97 -10.27
CA SER A 163 6.33 -1.47 -9.35
C SER A 163 6.91 -0.80 -8.11
N PHE A 164 8.16 -1.11 -7.74
CA PHE A 164 8.86 -0.42 -6.65
C PHE A 164 8.97 1.10 -6.91
N THR A 165 9.03 1.53 -8.17
CA THR A 165 9.05 2.94 -8.59
C THR A 165 7.84 3.72 -8.06
N TYR A 166 6.64 3.15 -8.15
CA TYR A 166 5.43 3.79 -7.63
C TYR A 166 5.52 4.02 -6.12
N HIS A 167 6.04 3.06 -5.39
CA HIS A 167 6.19 3.17 -3.92
C HIS A 167 7.44 3.95 -3.50
N LEU A 168 8.32 4.30 -4.44
CA LEU A 168 9.40 5.23 -4.20
C LEU A 168 8.96 6.69 -4.43
N TYR A 169 8.14 6.94 -5.45
CA TYR A 169 7.92 8.28 -6.00
C TYR A 169 6.48 8.78 -5.95
N VAL A 170 5.50 7.88 -5.84
CA VAL A 170 4.07 8.20 -5.80
C VAL A 170 3.50 7.88 -4.42
N ASN A 171 3.29 6.61 -4.09
CA ASN A 171 2.77 6.23 -2.78
C ASN A 171 3.90 5.75 -1.85
N SER A 172 4.69 6.69 -1.33
CA SER A 172 5.89 6.35 -0.53
C SER A 172 5.67 6.31 0.98
N ALA A 173 4.45 6.64 1.43
CA ALA A 173 4.02 6.50 2.80
C ALA A 173 3.37 5.13 3.06
N ASP A 174 4.14 4.06 2.86
CA ASP A 174 3.74 2.69 3.20
C ASP A 174 4.91 1.83 3.74
N SER A 175 4.67 0.53 3.91
CA SER A 175 5.65 -0.43 4.45
C SER A 175 6.69 -0.94 3.45
N HIS A 176 6.51 -0.70 2.15
CA HIS A 176 7.32 -1.35 1.12
C HIS A 176 8.78 -0.84 1.10
N PRO A 177 9.06 0.48 1.12
CA PRO A 177 10.43 0.98 1.20
C PRO A 177 11.17 0.54 2.49
N PRO A 178 10.60 0.67 3.71
CA PRO A 178 11.21 0.14 4.93
C PRO A 178 11.47 -1.38 4.84
N SER A 179 10.52 -2.15 4.32
CA SER A 179 10.66 -3.59 4.16
C SER A 179 11.85 -3.97 3.27
N ALA A 180 12.00 -3.33 2.11
CA ALA A 180 13.12 -3.56 1.21
C ALA A 180 14.47 -3.15 1.85
N PHE A 181 14.48 -2.05 2.60
CA PHE A 181 15.66 -1.56 3.30
C PHE A 181 16.19 -2.54 4.36
N PHE A 182 15.32 -3.03 5.24
CA PHE A 182 15.73 -3.99 6.27
C PHE A 182 16.06 -5.37 5.68
N THR A 183 15.42 -5.76 4.57
CA THR A 183 15.79 -6.96 3.81
C THR A 183 17.22 -6.88 3.30
N ILE A 184 17.63 -5.77 2.67
CA ILE A 184 19.01 -5.65 2.17
C ILE A 184 20.04 -5.47 3.29
N LEU A 185 19.68 -4.82 4.40
CA LEU A 185 20.55 -4.75 5.58
C LEU A 185 20.80 -6.15 6.16
N PHE A 186 19.76 -6.97 6.27
CA PHE A 186 19.88 -8.37 6.66
C PHE A 186 20.85 -9.13 5.75
N LEU A 187 20.71 -9.01 4.42
CA LEU A 187 21.61 -9.68 3.47
C LEU A 187 23.07 -9.23 3.58
N ILE A 188 23.30 -7.92 3.74
CA ILE A 188 24.66 -7.36 3.93
C ILE A 188 25.29 -7.88 5.22
N LEU A 189 24.53 -7.89 6.32
CA LEU A 189 25.02 -8.36 7.62
C LEU A 189 25.25 -9.88 7.60
N TRP A 190 24.36 -10.65 6.97
CA TRP A 190 24.54 -12.07 6.73
C TRP A 190 25.84 -12.32 5.97
N GLN A 191 26.07 -11.63 4.87
CA GLN A 191 27.30 -11.77 4.08
C GLN A 191 28.56 -11.36 4.87
N THR A 192 28.44 -10.36 5.74
CA THR A 192 29.54 -9.95 6.63
C THR A 192 29.83 -11.02 7.68
N GLN A 193 28.79 -11.64 8.25
CA GLN A 193 28.92 -12.73 9.21
C GLN A 193 29.58 -13.97 8.61
N ARG A 194 29.29 -14.30 7.35
CA ARG A 194 29.95 -15.41 6.64
C ARG A 194 31.46 -15.21 6.52
N LYS A 195 31.90 -13.97 6.28
CA LYS A 195 33.32 -13.64 6.13
C LYS A 195 34.02 -13.49 7.48
N ASN A 196 33.37 -12.86 8.45
CA ASN A 196 33.91 -12.56 9.77
C ASN A 196 32.85 -12.85 10.86
N PRO A 197 32.76 -14.11 11.35
CA PRO A 197 31.77 -14.50 12.33
C PRO A 197 31.98 -13.80 13.67
N THR A 198 30.97 -13.07 14.15
CA THR A 198 30.96 -12.48 15.49
C THR A 198 29.58 -12.56 16.13
N THR A 199 29.50 -12.68 17.46
CA THR A 199 28.24 -12.64 18.21
C THR A 199 27.49 -11.32 17.99
N LYS A 200 28.24 -10.23 17.83
CA LYS A 200 27.70 -8.91 17.50
C LYS A 200 26.96 -8.91 16.17
N ASN A 201 27.61 -9.37 15.10
CA ASN A 201 26.99 -9.42 13.77
C ASN A 201 25.78 -10.35 13.78
N ALA A 202 25.86 -11.48 14.50
CA ALA A 202 24.72 -12.35 14.77
C ALA A 202 23.54 -11.60 15.42
N PHE A 203 23.77 -10.87 16.51
CA PHE A 203 22.74 -10.04 17.12
C PHE A 203 22.16 -9.02 16.13
N LEU A 204 23.00 -8.35 15.34
CA LEU A 204 22.54 -7.37 14.34
C LEU A 204 21.75 -8.02 13.20
N ILE A 205 22.10 -9.24 12.77
CA ILE A 205 21.30 -10.01 11.80
C ILE A 205 19.92 -10.27 12.39
N GLY A 206 19.88 -10.75 13.64
CA GLY A 206 18.66 -10.92 14.41
C GLY A 206 17.81 -9.66 14.45
N PHE A 207 18.43 -8.54 14.84
CA PHE A 207 17.79 -7.22 14.84
C PHE A 207 17.19 -6.85 13.48
N THR A 208 17.94 -6.99 12.39
CA THR A 208 17.42 -6.65 11.05
C THR A 208 16.31 -7.59 10.60
N LEU A 209 16.36 -8.87 10.95
CA LEU A 209 15.30 -9.84 10.69
C LEU A 209 14.05 -9.51 11.52
N GLY A 210 14.23 -9.17 12.80
CA GLY A 210 13.18 -8.72 13.69
C GLY A 210 12.52 -7.43 13.21
N MET A 211 13.30 -6.44 12.75
CA MET A 211 12.77 -5.22 12.14
C MET A 211 12.00 -5.51 10.84
N ALA A 212 12.54 -6.38 9.98
CA ALA A 212 11.87 -6.76 8.74
C ALA A 212 10.52 -7.43 9.04
N ALA A 213 10.47 -8.32 10.04
CA ALA A 213 9.24 -8.96 10.51
C ALA A 213 8.28 -7.98 11.20
N LEU A 214 8.81 -7.04 11.98
CA LEU A 214 8.04 -6.00 12.68
C LEU A 214 7.34 -5.06 11.70
N ILE A 215 8.00 -4.72 10.58
CA ILE A 215 7.40 -3.97 9.47
C ILE A 215 6.34 -4.82 8.78
N ARG A 216 6.66 -6.10 8.56
CA ARG A 216 5.89 -7.02 7.73
C ARG A 216 6.17 -8.47 8.17
N PRO A 217 5.27 -9.14 8.93
CA PRO A 217 5.54 -10.45 9.55
C PRO A 217 6.01 -11.56 8.60
N HIS A 218 5.54 -11.57 7.35
CA HIS A 218 5.99 -12.54 6.34
C HIS A 218 7.49 -12.40 5.98
N ASN A 219 8.14 -11.27 6.25
CA ASN A 219 9.59 -11.15 6.08
C ASN A 219 10.37 -12.06 7.04
N LEU A 220 9.74 -12.64 8.07
CA LEU A 220 10.37 -13.67 8.90
C LEU A 220 10.86 -14.86 8.06
N ILE A 221 10.25 -15.11 6.89
CA ILE A 221 10.67 -16.11 5.90
C ILE A 221 12.14 -15.95 5.48
N LEU A 222 12.73 -14.76 5.62
CA LEU A 222 14.16 -14.53 5.37
C LEU A 222 15.09 -15.40 6.22
N ILE A 223 14.61 -15.94 7.35
CA ILE A 223 15.34 -16.93 8.16
C ILE A 223 15.66 -18.22 7.38
N SER A 224 14.93 -18.51 6.31
CA SER A 224 15.21 -19.63 5.41
C SER A 224 16.61 -19.57 4.80
N ILE A 225 17.15 -18.37 4.53
CA ILE A 225 18.48 -18.18 3.96
C ILE A 225 19.57 -18.79 4.85
N PRO A 226 19.76 -18.32 6.10
CA PRO A 226 20.78 -18.89 6.99
C PRO A 226 20.49 -20.35 7.34
N LEU A 227 19.21 -20.76 7.40
CA LEU A 227 18.83 -22.15 7.68
C LEU A 227 19.26 -23.10 6.55
N ILE A 228 19.00 -22.76 5.29
CA ILE A 228 19.41 -23.57 4.13
C ILE A 228 20.93 -23.66 4.06
N GLU A 229 21.62 -22.55 4.27
CA GLU A 229 23.08 -22.53 4.27
C GLU A 229 23.66 -23.39 5.41
N PHE A 230 23.04 -23.35 6.60
CA PHE A 230 23.37 -24.23 7.72
C PHE A 230 23.16 -25.71 7.41
N LEU A 231 22.06 -26.07 6.73
CA LEU A 231 21.73 -27.46 6.40
C LEU A 231 22.61 -28.03 5.29
N THR A 232 23.05 -27.18 4.36
CA THR A 232 23.84 -27.57 3.18
C THR A 232 25.34 -27.58 3.44
N THR A 233 25.82 -26.85 4.44
CA THR A 233 27.22 -26.91 4.88
C THR A 233 27.43 -28.12 5.79
N ARG A 234 28.17 -29.15 5.32
CA ARG A 234 28.56 -30.31 6.16
C ARG A 234 29.26 -29.81 7.42
N ILE A 235 28.62 -30.02 8.57
CA ILE A 235 29.13 -29.63 9.89
C ILE A 235 30.45 -30.37 10.12
N ARG A 236 31.58 -29.67 9.98
CA ARG A 236 32.89 -30.18 10.41
C ARG A 236 33.09 -29.84 11.89
N SER A 237 33.26 -30.89 12.69
CA SER A 237 33.78 -30.93 14.06
C SER A 237 32.88 -30.41 15.19
N ASP A 238 32.74 -31.27 16.21
CA ASP A 238 32.05 -31.11 17.48
C ASP A 238 32.63 -30.01 18.38
N SER A 239 33.83 -29.51 18.08
CA SER A 239 34.58 -28.56 18.93
C SER A 239 34.11 -27.09 18.84
N GLN A 240 33.15 -26.77 17.97
CA GLN A 240 32.63 -25.40 17.75
C GLN A 240 31.13 -25.25 18.07
N SER A 241 30.51 -26.30 18.61
CA SER A 241 29.09 -26.37 18.96
C SER A 241 28.67 -25.24 19.93
N GLY A 242 29.44 -24.97 20.98
CA GLY A 242 29.15 -23.91 21.95
C GLY A 242 29.15 -22.49 21.35
N LYS A 243 30.14 -22.16 20.50
CA LYS A 243 30.19 -20.85 19.82
C LYS A 243 29.04 -20.68 18.82
N ARG A 244 28.62 -21.78 18.20
CA ARG A 244 27.47 -21.81 17.30
C ARG A 244 26.16 -21.54 18.05
N LEU A 245 25.96 -22.17 19.20
CA LEU A 245 24.80 -21.91 20.06
C LEU A 245 24.74 -20.46 20.53
N ILE A 246 25.88 -19.87 20.93
CA ILE A 246 25.96 -18.45 21.30
C ILE A 246 25.60 -17.55 20.12
N THR A 247 26.05 -17.89 18.91
CA THR A 247 25.75 -17.13 17.69
C THR A 247 24.26 -17.19 17.35
N LEU A 248 23.66 -18.38 17.39
CA LEU A 248 22.23 -18.56 17.16
C LEU A 248 21.39 -17.89 18.25
N GLY A 249 21.80 -18.02 19.52
CA GLY A 249 21.17 -17.35 20.66
C GLY A 249 21.21 -15.84 20.51
N ALA A 250 22.33 -15.28 20.05
CA ALA A 250 22.44 -13.85 19.78
C ALA A 250 21.54 -13.40 18.62
N MET A 251 21.47 -14.17 17.52
CA MET A 251 20.53 -13.92 16.43
C MET A 251 19.08 -13.96 16.90
N ALA A 252 18.70 -15.00 17.66
CA ALA A 252 17.35 -15.14 18.20
C ALA A 252 17.01 -13.98 19.16
N ALA A 253 17.93 -13.62 20.06
CA ALA A 253 17.75 -12.50 20.98
C ALA A 253 17.54 -11.17 20.22
N GLY A 254 18.35 -10.89 19.19
CA GLY A 254 18.18 -9.70 18.36
C GLY A 254 16.81 -9.65 17.68
N ALA A 255 16.34 -10.77 17.13
CA ALA A 255 15.04 -10.86 16.48
C ALA A 255 13.89 -10.69 17.47
N ILE A 256 13.92 -11.42 18.59
CA ILE A 256 12.86 -11.39 19.61
C ILE A 256 12.76 -10.00 20.23
N ILE A 257 13.85 -9.41 20.72
CA ILE A 257 13.83 -8.09 21.38
C ILE A 257 13.26 -6.99 20.46
N THR A 258 13.49 -7.14 19.17
CA THR A 258 13.04 -6.16 18.17
C THR A 258 11.58 -6.38 17.79
N PHE A 259 11.17 -7.63 17.61
CA PHE A 259 9.80 -7.99 17.25
C PHE A 259 8.82 -7.95 18.44
N PHE A 260 9.34 -8.00 19.68
CA PHE A 260 8.54 -8.11 20.90
C PHE A 260 7.42 -7.07 21.03
N PRO A 261 7.61 -5.78 20.66
CA PRO A 261 6.51 -4.81 20.71
C PRO A 261 5.31 -5.17 19.83
N GLN A 262 5.51 -5.85 18.69
CA GLN A 262 4.38 -6.35 17.89
C GLN A 262 3.56 -7.39 18.65
N LEU A 263 4.23 -8.27 19.42
CA LEU A 263 3.57 -9.29 20.23
C LEU A 263 2.72 -8.65 21.33
N LEU A 264 3.20 -7.54 21.92
CA LEU A 264 2.43 -6.75 22.89
C LEU A 264 1.18 -6.13 22.25
N VAL A 265 1.34 -5.47 21.10
CA VAL A 265 0.21 -4.88 20.35
C VAL A 265 -0.83 -5.95 20.01
N TRP A 266 -0.40 -7.12 19.54
CA TRP A 266 -1.32 -8.22 19.26
C TRP A 266 -2.02 -8.75 20.51
N LYS A 267 -1.29 -8.89 21.62
CA LYS A 267 -1.86 -9.35 22.87
C LYS A 267 -2.91 -8.39 23.42
N GLU A 268 -2.66 -7.08 23.35
CA GLU A 268 -3.56 -6.05 23.82
C GLU A 268 -4.79 -5.90 22.92
N LEU A 269 -4.57 -5.69 21.61
CA LEU A 269 -5.67 -5.40 20.69
C LEU A 269 -6.50 -6.64 20.38
N TYR A 270 -5.89 -7.80 20.16
CA TYR A 270 -6.57 -9.00 19.67
C TYR A 270 -6.66 -10.11 20.72
N GLY A 271 -6.09 -9.91 21.92
CA GLY A 271 -6.10 -10.91 22.99
C GLY A 271 -5.11 -12.08 22.82
N ALA A 272 -4.38 -12.14 21.70
CA ALA A 272 -3.51 -13.26 21.33
C ALA A 272 -2.07 -12.81 21.05
N TRP A 273 -1.09 -13.62 21.47
CA TRP A 273 0.33 -13.34 21.21
C TRP A 273 0.74 -13.49 19.74
N PHE A 274 0.00 -14.31 18.98
CA PHE A 274 0.17 -14.49 17.54
C PHE A 274 -1.16 -14.22 16.87
N ALA A 275 -1.59 -12.95 16.92
CA ALA A 275 -2.73 -12.54 16.13
C ALA A 275 -2.33 -12.61 14.66
N ALA A 276 -3.16 -13.28 13.86
CA ALA A 276 -3.12 -13.17 12.41
C ALA A 276 -4.39 -12.41 12.01
N PRO A 277 -4.40 -11.06 12.12
CA PRO A 277 -5.55 -10.29 11.67
C PRO A 277 -5.85 -10.66 10.22
N ARG A 278 -7.13 -10.86 9.90
CA ARG A 278 -7.61 -11.27 8.57
C ARG A 278 -7.11 -12.65 8.11
N SER A 279 -6.83 -13.58 9.03
CA SER A 279 -6.39 -14.94 8.68
C SER A 279 -7.38 -15.72 7.82
N GLU A 280 -8.67 -15.39 7.93
CA GLU A 280 -9.79 -15.91 7.14
C GLU A 280 -9.65 -15.62 5.64
N GLU A 281 -8.87 -14.61 5.26
CA GLU A 281 -8.54 -14.30 3.87
C GLU A 281 -7.49 -15.24 3.27
N VAL A 282 -6.94 -16.20 4.03
CA VAL A 282 -5.88 -17.10 3.55
C VAL A 282 -6.41 -18.52 3.33
N VAL A 283 -6.54 -18.88 2.06
CA VAL A 283 -6.96 -20.20 1.58
C VAL A 283 -5.73 -21.01 1.16
N TRP A 284 -5.05 -21.61 2.14
CA TRP A 284 -3.77 -22.31 1.96
C TRP A 284 -3.73 -23.40 0.88
N HIS A 285 -4.88 -24.01 0.58
CA HIS A 285 -5.03 -25.16 -0.31
C HIS A 285 -5.44 -24.78 -1.75
N HIS A 286 -5.74 -23.51 -2.00
CA HIS A 286 -6.06 -22.97 -3.33
C HIS A 286 -5.17 -21.77 -3.68
N PRO A 287 -3.86 -21.97 -3.88
CA PRO A 287 -2.97 -20.86 -4.21
C PRO A 287 -3.13 -20.40 -5.66
N GLU A 288 -3.42 -19.12 -5.85
CA GLU A 288 -3.56 -18.44 -7.15
C GLU A 288 -2.20 -18.11 -7.79
N LEU A 289 -1.33 -19.11 -7.93
CA LEU A 289 0.08 -18.93 -8.34
C LEU A 289 0.22 -18.31 -9.74
N TYR A 290 -0.55 -18.79 -10.71
CA TYR A 290 -0.49 -18.27 -12.08
C TYR A 290 -0.94 -16.81 -12.11
N ASN A 291 -2.06 -16.52 -11.46
CA ASN A 291 -2.67 -15.20 -11.42
C ASN A 291 -1.77 -14.19 -10.69
N MET A 292 -1.25 -14.57 -9.52
CA MET A 292 -0.28 -13.78 -8.74
C MET A 292 0.97 -13.41 -9.55
N LEU A 293 1.41 -14.26 -10.48
CA LEU A 293 2.59 -14.01 -11.31
C LEU A 293 2.28 -13.28 -12.62
N PHE A 294 1.20 -13.61 -13.33
CA PHE A 294 1.03 -13.27 -14.74
C PHE A 294 -0.27 -12.56 -15.09
N SER A 295 -1.22 -12.45 -14.16
CA SER A 295 -2.53 -11.84 -14.45
C SER A 295 -2.40 -10.36 -14.87
N ASP A 296 -3.33 -9.89 -15.69
CA ASP A 296 -3.57 -8.46 -15.89
C ASP A 296 -4.06 -7.78 -14.62
N PHE A 297 -4.62 -8.51 -13.65
CA PHE A 297 -4.94 -7.96 -12.34
C PHE A 297 -3.73 -7.96 -11.40
N HIS A 298 -2.87 -6.96 -11.53
CA HIS A 298 -1.69 -6.73 -10.69
C HIS A 298 -0.72 -7.93 -10.56
N GLY A 299 -0.63 -8.80 -11.58
CA GLY A 299 0.35 -9.88 -11.59
C GLY A 299 1.79 -9.37 -11.48
N MET A 300 2.65 -10.07 -10.73
CA MET A 300 4.00 -9.61 -10.42
C MET A 300 4.88 -9.41 -11.66
N ILE A 301 4.88 -10.36 -12.59
CA ILE A 301 5.73 -10.37 -13.79
C ILE A 301 5.08 -9.59 -14.93
N SER A 302 3.75 -9.68 -15.08
CA SER A 302 3.00 -8.91 -16.07
C SER A 302 3.16 -7.41 -15.89
N TRP A 303 3.10 -6.93 -14.64
CA TRP A 303 3.26 -5.52 -14.30
C TRP A 303 4.70 -5.11 -14.04
N SER A 304 5.60 -6.06 -13.78
CA SER A 304 7.02 -5.78 -13.56
C SER A 304 7.91 -6.90 -14.12
N PRO A 305 8.08 -6.97 -15.45
CA PRO A 305 8.81 -8.08 -16.08
C PRO A 305 10.28 -8.16 -15.63
N LEU A 306 10.85 -7.05 -15.15
CA LEU A 306 12.17 -7.00 -14.52
C LEU A 306 12.29 -7.90 -13.28
N PHE A 307 11.22 -8.10 -12.50
CA PHE A 307 11.22 -9.04 -11.38
C PHE A 307 11.37 -10.48 -11.87
N GLY A 308 10.69 -10.84 -12.97
CA GLY A 308 10.86 -12.14 -13.64
C GLY A 308 12.29 -12.36 -14.15
N LEU A 309 12.89 -11.37 -14.81
CA LEU A 309 14.30 -11.43 -15.23
C LEU A 309 15.26 -11.53 -14.03
N GLY A 310 14.94 -10.84 -12.93
CA GLY A 310 15.65 -10.94 -11.66
C GLY A 310 15.62 -12.36 -11.11
N MET A 311 14.43 -12.97 -11.00
CA MET A 311 14.29 -14.36 -10.55
C MET A 311 15.08 -15.32 -11.43
N LEU A 312 14.99 -15.16 -12.76
CA LEU A 312 15.72 -15.99 -13.72
C LEU A 312 17.24 -15.96 -13.45
N GLY A 313 17.80 -14.78 -13.17
CA GLY A 313 19.22 -14.65 -12.82
C GLY A 313 19.63 -15.40 -11.56
N LEU A 314 18.78 -15.42 -10.53
CA LEU A 314 19.01 -16.19 -9.31
C LEU A 314 18.96 -17.71 -9.55
N PHE A 315 18.06 -18.16 -10.44
CA PHE A 315 17.90 -19.57 -10.78
C PHE A 315 19.06 -20.12 -11.62
N ILE A 316 19.53 -19.37 -12.62
CA ILE A 316 20.58 -19.84 -13.54
C ILE A 316 21.91 -20.06 -12.81
N GLN A 317 22.22 -19.24 -11.81
CA GLN A 317 23.46 -19.38 -11.06
C GLN A 317 23.27 -20.15 -9.76
N LYS A 318 23.76 -21.39 -9.73
CA LYS A 318 23.73 -22.29 -8.56
C LYS A 318 24.31 -21.67 -7.28
N ARG A 319 25.13 -20.63 -7.32
CA ARG A 319 25.59 -19.96 -6.09
C ARG A 319 24.52 -19.12 -5.39
N TYR A 320 23.43 -18.75 -6.07
CA TYR A 320 22.39 -17.84 -5.58
C TYR A 320 21.02 -18.50 -5.34
N TRP A 321 20.92 -19.81 -5.60
CA TRP A 321 19.65 -20.55 -5.47
C TRP A 321 19.00 -20.43 -4.08
N HIS A 322 19.78 -20.32 -3.01
CA HIS A 322 19.24 -20.19 -1.64
C HIS A 322 18.46 -18.89 -1.44
N PHE A 323 18.67 -17.87 -2.29
CA PHE A 323 17.88 -16.65 -2.30
C PHE A 323 16.54 -16.80 -3.04
N THR A 324 16.33 -17.85 -3.83
CA THR A 324 15.03 -18.09 -4.47
C THR A 324 14.00 -18.65 -3.50
N VAL A 325 14.43 -19.42 -2.49
CA VAL A 325 13.52 -20.02 -1.51
C VAL A 325 12.65 -18.99 -0.77
N PRO A 326 13.19 -17.91 -0.17
CA PRO A 326 12.33 -16.92 0.49
C PRO A 326 11.37 -16.23 -0.49
N ILE A 327 11.75 -16.06 -1.76
CA ILE A 327 10.88 -15.48 -2.79
C ILE A 327 9.73 -16.44 -3.11
N LEU A 328 10.03 -17.73 -3.32
CA LEU A 328 9.03 -18.76 -3.62
C LEU A 328 8.06 -18.98 -2.46
N LEU A 329 8.56 -18.96 -1.22
CA LEU A 329 7.72 -19.04 -0.03
C LEU A 329 6.81 -17.82 0.10
N GLN A 330 7.30 -16.61 -0.20
CA GLN A 330 6.45 -15.41 -0.23
C GLN A 330 5.41 -15.46 -1.35
N ILE A 331 5.80 -15.90 -2.56
CA ILE A 331 4.86 -16.13 -3.68
C ILE A 331 3.74 -17.07 -3.23
N TYR A 332 4.07 -18.20 -2.61
CA TYR A 332 3.08 -19.16 -2.13
C TYR A 332 2.15 -18.53 -1.09
N VAL A 333 2.69 -17.89 -0.05
CA VAL A 333 1.89 -17.25 1.01
C VAL A 333 0.93 -16.21 0.43
N TYR A 334 1.37 -15.39 -0.52
CA TYR A 334 0.53 -14.36 -1.11
C TYR A 334 -0.45 -14.86 -2.15
N ALA A 335 -0.12 -15.94 -2.86
CA ALA A 335 -1.03 -16.62 -3.76
C ALA A 335 -2.19 -17.30 -3.00
N CYS A 336 -1.98 -17.69 -1.74
CA CYS A 336 -3.03 -18.24 -0.89
C CYS A 336 -4.02 -17.17 -0.36
N ASN A 337 -3.75 -15.87 -0.52
CA ASN A 337 -4.67 -14.84 -0.04
C ASN A 337 -5.79 -14.61 -1.07
N VAL A 338 -7.03 -14.45 -0.63
CA VAL A 338 -8.20 -14.22 -1.52
C VAL A 338 -7.99 -13.01 -2.44
N ALA A 339 -7.31 -11.97 -1.95
CA ALA A 339 -6.87 -10.83 -2.74
C ALA A 339 -5.44 -11.03 -3.26
N TRP A 340 -5.20 -12.09 -4.04
CA TRP A 340 -3.88 -12.45 -4.57
C TRP A 340 -3.24 -11.32 -5.41
N TRP A 341 -4.05 -10.42 -5.97
CA TRP A 341 -3.65 -9.20 -6.71
C TRP A 341 -3.16 -8.06 -5.80
N ALA A 342 -3.13 -8.25 -4.48
CA ALA A 342 -2.61 -7.29 -3.50
C ALA A 342 -3.45 -6.01 -3.27
N GLY A 343 -4.76 -6.05 -3.55
CA GLY A 343 -5.70 -4.95 -3.35
C GLY A 343 -5.45 -3.78 -4.32
N GLY A 344 -5.75 -2.55 -3.91
CA GLY A 344 -5.44 -1.37 -4.71
C GLY A 344 -3.93 -1.12 -4.79
N SER A 345 -3.31 -1.51 -5.91
CA SER A 345 -1.84 -1.59 -6.00
C SER A 345 -1.30 -1.50 -7.41
N PHE A 346 -0.21 -0.76 -7.61
CA PHE A 346 0.53 -0.84 -8.86
C PHE A 346 1.35 -2.14 -8.95
N GLY A 347 0.85 -3.12 -9.71
CA GLY A 347 1.41 -4.47 -9.75
C GLY A 347 1.38 -5.17 -8.38
N ASN A 348 2.01 -6.34 -8.25
CA ASN A 348 1.93 -7.10 -7.00
C ASN A 348 2.80 -6.49 -5.88
N ARG A 349 2.30 -5.46 -5.20
CA ARG A 349 3.05 -4.67 -4.20
C ARG A 349 3.55 -5.49 -3.00
N ARG A 350 2.91 -6.62 -2.70
CA ARG A 350 3.31 -7.54 -1.62
C ARG A 350 4.74 -8.09 -1.81
N MET A 351 5.23 -8.16 -3.06
CA MET A 351 6.57 -8.64 -3.39
C MET A 351 7.66 -7.58 -3.32
N LEU A 352 7.33 -6.32 -3.05
CA LEU A 352 8.31 -5.22 -3.07
C LEU A 352 9.37 -5.30 -1.98
N GLY A 353 9.09 -5.98 -0.86
CA GLY A 353 10.10 -6.34 0.12
C GLY A 353 11.25 -7.17 -0.47
N CYS A 354 10.97 -7.94 -1.53
CA CYS A 354 11.94 -8.75 -2.25
C CYS A 354 12.73 -8.00 -3.33
N THR A 355 12.50 -6.70 -3.54
CA THR A 355 13.24 -5.87 -4.50
C THR A 355 14.76 -6.08 -4.47
N PRO A 356 15.44 -6.18 -3.29
CA PRO A 356 16.87 -6.44 -3.26
C PRO A 356 17.29 -7.76 -3.92
N PHE A 357 16.46 -8.81 -3.83
CA PHE A 357 16.71 -10.08 -4.50
C PHE A 357 16.56 -9.97 -6.01
N PHE A 358 15.55 -9.25 -6.49
CA PHE A 358 15.37 -9.01 -7.92
C PHE A 358 16.53 -8.18 -8.50
N ILE A 359 17.04 -7.18 -7.76
CA ILE A 359 18.23 -6.41 -8.14
C ILE A 359 19.46 -7.32 -8.21
N LEU A 360 19.69 -8.16 -7.19
CA LEU A 360 20.77 -9.13 -7.21
C LEU A 360 20.65 -10.04 -8.44
N GLY A 361 19.49 -10.64 -8.63
CA GLY A 361 19.22 -11.56 -9.72
C GLY A 361 19.43 -10.95 -11.11
N LEU A 362 18.91 -9.75 -11.34
CA LEU A 362 19.09 -9.06 -12.62
C LEU A 362 20.56 -8.70 -12.83
N ALA A 363 21.26 -8.28 -11.78
CA ALA A 363 22.70 -8.02 -11.86
C ALA A 363 23.47 -9.31 -12.20
N VAL A 364 23.11 -10.44 -11.59
CA VAL A 364 23.68 -11.76 -11.86
C VAL A 364 23.46 -12.17 -13.31
N LEU A 365 22.25 -11.98 -13.84
CA LEU A 365 21.90 -12.30 -15.21
C LEU A 365 22.71 -11.46 -16.21
N LEU A 366 22.80 -10.15 -15.99
CA LEU A 366 23.57 -9.22 -16.83
C LEU A 366 25.09 -9.46 -16.76
N ASP A 367 25.59 -9.95 -15.62
CA ASP A 367 27.01 -10.29 -15.46
C ASP A 367 27.35 -11.63 -16.11
N ALA A 368 26.45 -12.61 -16.01
CA ALA A 368 26.60 -13.93 -16.64
C ALA A 368 26.54 -13.85 -18.16
N VAL A 369 25.68 -12.98 -18.69
CA VAL A 369 25.47 -12.79 -20.13
C VAL A 369 25.70 -11.30 -20.47
N PRO A 370 26.97 -10.86 -20.59
CA PRO A 370 27.31 -9.45 -20.78
C PRO A 370 27.09 -9.00 -22.23
N LYS A 371 25.89 -9.22 -22.76
CA LYS A 371 25.48 -8.88 -24.12
C LYS A 371 24.58 -7.66 -24.11
N MET A 372 24.73 -6.78 -25.10
CA MET A 372 23.93 -5.55 -25.20
C MET A 372 22.44 -5.86 -25.35
N TRP A 373 22.08 -6.88 -26.13
CA TRP A 373 20.68 -7.25 -26.37
C TRP A 373 19.92 -7.54 -25.08
N LEU A 374 20.57 -8.11 -24.06
CA LEU A 374 19.94 -8.42 -22.77
C LEU A 374 19.68 -7.16 -21.94
N LYS A 375 20.57 -6.17 -22.04
CA LYS A 375 20.33 -4.84 -21.47
C LYS A 375 19.20 -4.11 -22.19
N CYS A 376 19.11 -4.24 -23.52
CA CYS A 376 18.00 -3.71 -24.30
C CYS A 376 16.68 -4.38 -23.90
N LEU A 377 16.66 -5.70 -23.77
CA LEU A 377 15.48 -6.45 -23.31
C LEU A 377 15.03 -6.01 -21.92
N ALA A 378 15.97 -5.91 -20.97
CA ALA A 378 15.68 -5.39 -19.63
C ALA A 378 15.23 -3.91 -19.68
N GLY A 379 15.80 -3.12 -20.59
CA GLY A 379 15.36 -1.74 -20.86
C GLY A 379 13.91 -1.67 -21.33
N VAL A 380 13.52 -2.50 -22.31
CA VAL A 380 12.14 -2.60 -22.81
C VAL A 380 11.19 -3.05 -21.70
N ALA A 381 11.58 -4.05 -20.91
CA ALA A 381 10.82 -4.49 -19.74
C ALA A 381 10.62 -3.38 -18.71
N GLY A 382 11.64 -2.54 -18.48
CA GLY A 382 11.54 -1.38 -17.60
C GLY A 382 10.67 -0.27 -18.18
N ILE A 383 10.76 -0.02 -19.50
CA ILE A 383 9.94 0.96 -20.21
C ILE A 383 8.47 0.58 -20.13
N TRP A 384 8.13 -0.70 -20.28
CA TRP A 384 6.75 -1.19 -20.13
C TRP A 384 6.12 -0.74 -18.81
N THR A 385 6.76 -1.05 -17.67
CA THR A 385 6.26 -0.66 -16.35
C THR A 385 6.19 0.86 -16.19
N LEU A 386 7.23 1.58 -16.66
CA LEU A 386 7.27 3.04 -16.58
C LEU A 386 6.16 3.68 -17.43
N SER A 387 5.84 3.10 -18.58
CA SER A 387 4.78 3.58 -19.47
C SER A 387 3.39 3.44 -18.83
N LEU A 388 3.14 2.40 -18.04
CA LEU A 388 1.90 2.27 -17.26
C LEU A 388 1.77 3.42 -16.25
N LEU A 389 2.84 3.70 -15.50
CA LEU A 389 2.89 4.81 -14.55
C LEU A 389 2.65 6.16 -15.24
N ILE A 390 3.31 6.40 -16.38
CA ILE A 390 3.13 7.63 -17.15
C ILE A 390 1.70 7.75 -17.68
N ALA A 391 1.07 6.65 -18.09
CA ALA A 391 -0.32 6.66 -18.55
C ALA A 391 -1.31 7.05 -17.43
N GLU A 392 -1.07 6.60 -16.20
CA GLU A 392 -1.86 6.98 -15.03
C GLU A 392 -1.74 8.48 -14.74
N VAL A 393 -0.51 8.98 -14.77
CA VAL A 393 -0.21 10.41 -14.64
C VAL A 393 -0.96 11.25 -15.67
N GLY A 394 -1.12 10.72 -16.89
CA GLY A 394 -1.89 11.31 -17.97
C GLY A 394 -3.41 11.21 -17.78
N GLY A 395 -3.89 10.49 -16.77
CA GLY A 395 -5.32 10.29 -16.47
C GLY A 395 -6.01 9.27 -17.37
N HIS A 396 -5.25 8.38 -18.02
CA HIS A 396 -5.79 7.41 -18.98
C HIS A 396 -5.97 6.00 -18.42
N ILE A 397 -5.42 5.72 -17.23
CA ILE A 397 -5.55 4.45 -16.52
C ILE A 397 -5.54 4.74 -15.01
N GLN A 398 -6.20 3.89 -14.23
CA GLN A 398 -6.12 3.88 -12.77
C GLN A 398 -5.43 2.59 -12.34
N LEU A 399 -4.22 2.69 -11.79
CA LEU A 399 -3.38 1.52 -11.50
C LEU A 399 -3.71 0.86 -10.17
N ASP A 400 -4.66 1.40 -9.41
CA ASP A 400 -5.19 0.84 -8.17
C ASP A 400 -6.47 0.01 -8.36
N HIS A 401 -6.99 -0.11 -9.58
CA HIS A 401 -8.16 -0.92 -9.93
C HIS A 401 -7.83 -2.00 -10.96
N TYR A 402 -8.69 -3.00 -11.10
CA TYR A 402 -8.53 -3.97 -12.19
C TYR A 402 -8.62 -3.31 -13.58
N GLN A 403 -7.63 -3.57 -14.43
CA GLN A 403 -7.52 -3.07 -15.80
C GLN A 403 -7.22 -4.23 -16.76
N PRO A 404 -8.12 -4.56 -17.71
CA PRO A 404 -7.86 -5.59 -18.72
C PRO A 404 -6.69 -5.22 -19.64
N TRP A 405 -6.03 -6.23 -20.23
CA TRP A 405 -4.91 -6.03 -21.17
C TRP A 405 -5.21 -5.04 -22.31
N ALA A 406 -6.40 -5.13 -22.91
CA ALA A 406 -6.79 -4.25 -24.02
C ALA A 406 -6.89 -2.78 -23.58
N GLU A 407 -7.44 -2.54 -22.40
CA GLU A 407 -7.55 -1.21 -21.80
C GLU A 407 -6.16 -0.67 -21.44
N MET A 408 -5.29 -1.49 -20.83
CA MET A 408 -3.90 -1.12 -20.53
C MET A 408 -3.10 -0.71 -21.77
N LEU A 409 -3.15 -1.51 -22.85
CA LEU A 409 -2.41 -1.21 -24.09
C LEU A 409 -2.90 0.09 -24.73
N THR A 410 -4.21 0.30 -24.74
CA THR A 410 -4.83 1.52 -25.28
C THR A 410 -4.46 2.74 -24.43
N ALA A 411 -4.53 2.61 -23.10
CA ALA A 411 -4.19 3.65 -22.16
C ALA A 411 -2.71 4.03 -22.21
N VAL A 412 -1.80 3.06 -22.34
CA VAL A 412 -0.37 3.33 -22.52
C VAL A 412 -0.12 4.13 -23.79
N HIS A 413 -0.73 3.73 -24.91
CA HIS A 413 -0.56 4.45 -26.17
C HIS A 413 -1.13 5.87 -26.12
N ALA A 414 -2.36 6.03 -25.61
CA ALA A 414 -3.04 7.33 -25.54
C ALA A 414 -2.44 8.26 -24.48
N GLY A 415 -2.06 7.70 -23.32
CA GLY A 415 -1.66 8.46 -22.13
C GLY A 415 -0.18 8.74 -22.01
N PHE A 416 0.69 8.13 -22.82
CA PHE A 416 2.13 8.35 -22.69
C PHE A 416 2.55 9.82 -22.89
N LEU A 417 2.20 10.43 -24.02
CA LEU A 417 2.56 11.84 -24.28
C LEU A 417 1.85 12.82 -23.33
N PRO A 418 0.52 12.70 -23.09
CA PRO A 418 -0.16 13.51 -22.08
C PRO A 418 0.46 13.37 -20.69
N GLY A 419 0.83 12.16 -20.29
CA GLY A 419 1.46 11.86 -19.01
C GLY A 419 2.83 12.51 -18.87
N VAL A 420 3.69 12.38 -19.89
CA VAL A 420 4.99 13.08 -19.93
C VAL A 420 4.80 14.58 -19.79
N PHE A 421 3.85 15.17 -20.54
CA PHE A 421 3.56 16.60 -20.45
C PHE A 421 3.04 16.99 -19.05
N ALA A 422 2.08 16.23 -18.51
CA ALA A 422 1.46 16.48 -17.22
C ALA A 422 2.45 16.38 -16.05
N HIS A 423 3.52 15.58 -16.18
CA HIS A 423 4.63 15.56 -15.23
C HIS A 423 5.34 16.92 -15.13
N PHE A 424 5.49 17.64 -16.24
CA PHE A 424 6.16 18.94 -16.24
C PHE A 424 5.20 20.11 -15.94
N THR A 425 3.93 20.00 -16.30
CA THR A 425 2.99 21.14 -16.23
C THR A 425 2.05 21.14 -15.03
N LYS A 426 1.80 19.97 -14.41
CA LYS A 426 0.93 19.84 -13.23
C LYS A 426 1.59 18.91 -12.22
N PRO A 427 2.72 19.31 -11.63
CA PRO A 427 3.32 18.46 -10.63
C PRO A 427 2.57 18.65 -9.30
N GLU A 428 2.10 17.55 -8.71
CA GLU A 428 1.22 17.55 -7.53
C GLU A 428 1.85 18.21 -6.29
N TRP A 429 3.17 18.43 -6.27
CA TRP A 429 3.82 19.19 -5.19
C TRP A 429 3.51 20.70 -5.20
N LEU A 430 2.86 21.24 -6.24
CA LEU A 430 2.32 22.60 -6.20
C LEU A 430 1.15 22.72 -5.21
N ASP A 431 0.38 21.64 -5.03
CA ASP A 431 -0.64 21.57 -4.00
C ASP A 431 0.07 21.55 -2.62
N HIS A 432 -0.23 22.54 -1.79
CA HIS A 432 0.48 22.81 -0.52
C HIS A 432 1.99 23.10 -0.68
N GLY A 433 2.43 23.69 -1.81
CA GLY A 433 3.84 23.80 -2.18
C GLY A 433 4.80 24.42 -1.16
N MET A 434 4.33 25.32 -0.29
CA MET A 434 5.17 25.82 0.83
C MET A 434 5.50 24.74 1.85
N ALA A 435 4.52 23.91 2.24
CA ALA A 435 4.71 22.81 3.19
C ALA A 435 5.61 21.73 2.59
N SER A 436 5.39 21.39 1.31
CA SER A 436 6.20 20.42 0.55
C SER A 436 7.67 20.86 0.45
N MET A 437 7.91 22.12 0.09
CA MET A 437 9.27 22.69 -0.01
C MET A 437 9.97 22.75 1.36
N ALA A 438 9.25 23.18 2.40
CA ALA A 438 9.78 23.23 3.76
C ALA A 438 10.13 21.83 4.28
N GLY A 439 9.22 20.86 4.09
CA GLY A 439 9.43 19.46 4.46
C GLY A 439 10.62 18.85 3.73
N TYR A 440 10.80 19.16 2.45
CA TYR A 440 11.95 18.74 1.66
C TYR A 440 13.29 19.28 2.20
N ILE A 441 13.40 20.60 2.38
CA ILE A 441 14.62 21.25 2.88
C ILE A 441 14.98 20.67 4.24
N LEU A 442 13.99 20.55 5.13
CA LEU A 442 14.21 20.03 6.48
C LEU A 442 14.54 18.55 6.51
N THR A 443 13.99 17.74 5.61
CA THR A 443 14.41 16.34 5.45
C THR A 443 15.88 16.27 5.06
N LEU A 444 16.35 17.10 4.11
CA LEU A 444 17.77 17.17 3.76
C LEU A 444 18.65 17.65 4.92
N VAL A 445 18.17 18.61 5.72
CA VAL A 445 18.85 19.06 6.94
C VAL A 445 18.95 17.91 7.94
N PHE A 446 17.85 17.22 8.23
CA PHE A 446 17.81 16.05 9.11
C PHE A 446 18.83 15.00 8.68
N LEU A 447 18.84 14.64 7.40
CA LEU A 447 19.77 13.64 6.86
C LEU A 447 21.22 14.10 6.95
N THR A 448 21.47 15.39 6.73
CA THR A 448 22.80 15.98 6.88
C THR A 448 23.27 15.93 8.33
N LEU A 449 22.43 16.32 9.28
CA LEU A 449 22.71 16.25 10.71
C LEU A 449 22.95 14.80 11.15
N LEU A 450 22.07 13.87 10.76
CA LEU A 450 22.22 12.45 11.03
C LEU A 450 23.54 11.90 10.48
N PHE A 451 23.90 12.27 9.25
CA PHE A 451 25.17 11.88 8.65
C PHE A 451 26.38 12.42 9.44
N LEU A 452 26.34 13.69 9.87
CA LEU A 452 27.39 14.32 10.67
C LEU A 452 27.54 13.61 12.02
N VAL A 453 26.43 13.30 12.69
CA VAL A 453 26.39 12.54 13.95
C VAL A 453 27.02 11.16 13.76
N ILE A 454 26.54 10.37 12.78
CA ILE A 454 27.07 9.04 12.50
C ILE A 454 28.57 9.11 12.20
N ARG A 455 29.01 10.11 11.42
CA ARG A 455 30.42 10.28 11.06
C ARG A 455 31.28 10.64 12.27
N PHE A 456 30.81 11.55 13.12
CA PHE A 456 31.52 11.95 14.34
C PHE A 456 31.77 10.73 15.23
N PHE A 457 30.73 9.92 15.48
CA PHE A 457 30.85 8.74 16.33
C PHE A 457 31.62 7.59 15.67
N ARG A 458 31.48 7.37 14.36
CA ARG A 458 32.26 6.36 13.64
C ARG A 458 33.77 6.66 13.65
N SER A 459 34.14 7.93 13.73
CA SER A 459 35.56 8.33 13.82
C SER A 459 36.18 8.06 15.19
N LYS A 460 35.34 7.92 16.24
CA LYS A 460 35.79 7.81 17.63
C LYS A 460 35.58 6.44 18.27
N ASN A 461 34.49 5.70 17.99
CA ASN A 461 34.33 4.33 18.48
C ASN A 461 33.17 3.55 17.82
N HIS A 462 33.44 2.35 17.28
CA HIS A 462 32.41 1.49 16.71
C HIS A 462 31.44 0.90 17.75
N LEU A 463 31.83 0.86 19.03
CA LEU A 463 30.94 0.43 20.12
C LEU A 463 29.80 1.42 20.36
N PHE A 464 30.05 2.73 20.23
CA PHE A 464 29.05 3.77 20.53
C PHE A 464 27.79 3.63 19.66
N PHE A 465 27.96 3.40 18.35
CA PHE A 465 26.82 3.26 17.44
C PHE A 465 25.92 2.06 17.81
N ILE A 466 26.54 0.97 18.27
CA ILE A 466 25.80 -0.21 18.72
C ILE A 466 25.09 0.09 20.03
N SER A 467 25.78 0.72 20.98
CA SER A 467 25.19 1.13 22.24
C SER A 467 24.01 2.08 22.02
N ALA A 468 24.10 2.99 21.06
CA ALA A 468 23.00 3.88 20.67
C ALA A 468 21.83 3.11 20.03
N LEU A 469 22.10 2.14 19.15
CA LEU A 469 21.07 1.28 18.57
C LEU A 469 20.38 0.42 19.64
N SER A 470 21.16 -0.22 20.50
CA SER A 470 20.67 -1.00 21.64
C SER A 470 19.86 -0.15 22.61
N LEU A 471 20.33 1.05 22.94
CA LEU A 471 19.59 2.00 23.77
C LEU A 471 18.28 2.42 23.10
N GLY A 472 18.30 2.70 21.79
CA GLY A 472 17.10 3.02 21.02
C GLY A 472 16.06 1.90 21.05
N ILE A 473 16.50 0.64 20.95
CA ILE A 473 15.62 -0.54 21.04
C ILE A 473 15.02 -0.68 22.45
N VAL A 474 15.83 -0.48 23.50
CA VAL A 474 15.35 -0.53 24.90
C VAL A 474 14.33 0.57 25.13
N ILE A 475 14.64 1.81 24.75
CA ILE A 475 13.72 2.95 24.84
C ILE A 475 12.42 2.63 24.10
N PHE A 476 12.52 2.10 22.89
CA PHE A 476 11.35 1.74 22.09
C PHE A 476 10.48 0.67 22.77
N ASN A 477 11.08 -0.39 23.33
CA ASN A 477 10.36 -1.40 24.09
C ASN A 477 9.70 -0.80 25.35
N VAL A 478 10.40 0.08 26.08
CA VAL A 478 9.85 0.77 27.25
C VAL A 478 8.65 1.62 26.86
N PHE A 479 8.75 2.42 25.79
CA PHE A 479 7.66 3.24 25.29
C PHE A 479 6.47 2.40 24.86
N SER A 480 6.71 1.25 24.23
CA SER A 480 5.64 0.32 23.83
C SER A 480 4.94 -0.27 25.06
N ILE A 481 5.68 -0.65 26.10
CA ILE A 481 5.09 -1.15 27.36
C ILE A 481 4.27 -0.05 28.05
N LEU A 482 4.79 1.18 28.08
CA LEU A 482 4.06 2.33 28.62
C LEU A 482 2.78 2.61 27.84
N ALA A 483 2.84 2.49 26.50
CA ALA A 483 1.67 2.64 25.65
C ALA A 483 0.60 1.61 25.96
N ILE A 484 0.98 0.33 26.08
CA ILE A 484 0.07 -0.75 26.47
C ILE A 484 -0.58 -0.46 27.83
N TYR A 485 0.20 -0.04 28.83
CA TYR A 485 -0.34 0.29 30.16
C TYR A 485 -1.40 1.41 30.12
N ARG A 486 -1.30 2.36 29.19
CA ARG A 486 -2.25 3.47 29.03
C ARG A 486 -3.44 3.13 28.12
N THR A 487 -3.35 2.04 27.37
CA THR A 487 -4.32 1.69 26.31
C THR A 487 -5.72 1.44 26.85
N SER A 488 -5.87 0.75 27.98
CA SER A 488 -7.20 0.51 28.57
C SER A 488 -7.88 1.80 29.04
N ALA A 489 -7.13 2.72 29.66
CA ALA A 489 -7.67 4.01 30.09
C ALA A 489 -8.03 4.93 28.90
N ALA A 490 -7.27 4.84 27.80
CA ALA A 490 -7.58 5.57 26.57
C ALA A 490 -8.90 5.08 25.94
N LEU A 491 -9.18 3.76 26.00
CA LEU A 491 -10.44 3.20 25.49
C LEU A 491 -11.67 3.72 26.25
N GLU A 492 -11.59 3.88 27.58
CA GLU A 492 -12.70 4.38 28.40
C GLU A 492 -13.17 5.79 28.02
N THR A 493 -12.27 6.59 27.42
CA THR A 493 -12.55 7.98 27.03
C THR A 493 -12.80 8.14 25.53
N SER A 494 -12.65 7.07 24.74
CA SER A 494 -12.76 7.09 23.29
C SER A 494 -14.18 6.79 22.81
N ASP A 495 -14.64 7.53 21.79
CA ASP A 495 -15.88 7.17 21.09
C ASP A 495 -15.61 6.06 20.08
N VAL A 496 -16.06 4.86 20.41
CA VAL A 496 -15.97 3.67 19.54
C VAL A 496 -17.34 3.21 19.03
N SER A 497 -18.39 4.00 19.20
CA SER A 497 -19.78 3.62 18.88
C SER A 497 -20.03 3.42 17.38
N GLN A 498 -19.19 3.98 16.51
CA GLN A 498 -19.30 3.90 15.05
C GLN A 498 -18.67 2.63 14.45
N TYR A 499 -17.87 1.90 15.24
CA TYR A 499 -17.18 0.70 14.77
C TYR A 499 -18.07 -0.53 14.98
N LEU A 500 -18.05 -1.44 14.00
CA LEU A 500 -18.83 -2.66 14.01
C LEU A 500 -17.98 -3.84 14.47
N PRO A 501 -18.57 -4.93 14.99
CA PRO A 501 -17.80 -6.13 15.41
C PRO A 501 -17.28 -6.97 14.23
N TYR A 502 -17.48 -6.53 12.99
CA TYR A 502 -17.05 -7.22 11.78
C TYR A 502 -16.40 -6.22 10.80
N ASP A 503 -15.47 -6.73 10.00
CA ASP A 503 -14.76 -5.95 9.00
C ASP A 503 -15.67 -5.54 7.84
N ARG A 504 -15.65 -4.24 7.53
CA ARG A 504 -16.33 -3.71 6.35
C ARG A 504 -15.41 -3.68 5.15
N PHE A 505 -14.12 -3.41 5.34
CA PHE A 505 -13.16 -3.22 4.24
C PHE A 505 -13.13 -4.36 3.22
N THR A 506 -13.40 -5.61 3.61
CA THR A 506 -13.39 -6.76 2.69
C THR A 506 -14.36 -6.60 1.51
N TRP A 507 -15.41 -5.76 1.60
CA TRP A 507 -16.35 -5.56 0.49
C TRP A 507 -15.65 -5.16 -0.81
N VAL A 508 -14.60 -4.33 -0.74
CA VAL A 508 -13.88 -3.85 -1.92
C VAL A 508 -13.11 -4.98 -2.61
N ILE A 509 -12.64 -5.96 -1.84
CA ILE A 509 -11.94 -7.14 -2.36
C ILE A 509 -12.91 -7.96 -3.20
N TYR A 510 -14.11 -8.23 -2.68
CA TYR A 510 -15.15 -8.94 -3.41
C TYR A 510 -15.64 -8.17 -4.63
N TYR A 511 -15.84 -6.85 -4.50
CA TYR A 511 -16.26 -6.00 -5.61
C TYR A 511 -15.27 -6.03 -6.78
N GLU A 512 -13.97 -5.80 -6.52
CA GLU A 512 -12.94 -5.83 -7.55
C GLU A 512 -12.77 -7.22 -8.16
N HIS A 513 -12.87 -8.28 -7.34
CA HIS A 513 -12.83 -9.66 -7.85
C HIS A 513 -14.02 -9.98 -8.74
N GLY A 514 -15.23 -9.54 -8.36
CA GLY A 514 -16.43 -9.66 -9.18
C GLY A 514 -16.27 -8.97 -10.52
N TYR A 515 -15.71 -7.75 -10.52
CA TYR A 515 -15.44 -7.00 -11.75
C TYR A 515 -14.39 -7.71 -12.63
N TYR A 516 -13.32 -8.24 -12.04
CA TYR A 516 -12.34 -9.09 -12.72
C TYR A 516 -12.98 -10.31 -13.37
N LEU A 517 -13.80 -11.07 -12.63
CA LEU A 517 -14.47 -12.27 -13.11
C LEU A 517 -15.44 -11.95 -14.25
N TYR A 518 -16.21 -10.87 -14.12
CA TYR A 518 -17.12 -10.39 -15.16
C TYR A 518 -16.40 -10.12 -16.48
N LYS A 519 -15.28 -9.38 -16.43
CA LYS A 519 -14.46 -9.07 -17.62
C LYS A 519 -13.77 -10.29 -18.24
N ASN A 520 -13.70 -11.40 -17.51
CA ASN A 520 -13.20 -12.69 -17.97
C ASN A 520 -14.35 -13.68 -18.28
N ASP A 521 -15.55 -13.17 -18.56
CA ASP A 521 -16.74 -13.95 -18.94
C ASP A 521 -17.21 -14.99 -17.89
N ARG A 522 -16.81 -14.84 -16.63
CA ARG A 522 -17.23 -15.70 -15.51
C ARG A 522 -18.40 -15.08 -14.74
N ILE A 523 -19.56 -15.01 -15.39
CA ILE A 523 -20.71 -14.23 -14.93
C ILE A 523 -21.30 -14.76 -13.60
N GLU A 524 -21.48 -16.07 -13.46
CA GLU A 524 -22.04 -16.66 -12.24
C GLU A 524 -21.15 -16.40 -11.02
N ASP A 525 -19.84 -16.64 -11.16
CA ASP A 525 -18.87 -16.36 -10.11
C ASP A 525 -18.82 -14.86 -9.77
N ALA A 526 -18.87 -13.99 -10.78
CA ALA A 526 -18.90 -12.55 -10.60
C ALA A 526 -20.11 -12.10 -9.78
N LEU A 527 -21.30 -12.65 -10.07
CA LEU A 527 -22.53 -12.37 -9.34
C LEU A 527 -22.41 -12.74 -7.86
N GLU A 528 -21.83 -13.91 -7.54
CA GLU A 528 -21.58 -14.31 -6.15
C GLU A 528 -20.69 -13.30 -5.42
N GLN A 529 -19.61 -12.83 -6.07
CA GLN A 529 -18.73 -11.83 -5.47
C GLN A 529 -19.44 -10.48 -5.27
N PHE A 530 -20.24 -10.01 -6.23
CA PHE A 530 -20.99 -8.77 -6.07
C PHE A 530 -22.03 -8.84 -4.95
N LEU A 531 -22.71 -9.98 -4.81
CA LEU A 531 -23.64 -10.20 -3.70
C LEU A 531 -22.90 -10.26 -2.35
N ALA A 532 -21.73 -10.90 -2.29
CA ALA A 532 -20.90 -10.89 -1.08
C ALA A 532 -20.47 -9.46 -0.69
N ALA A 533 -20.01 -8.66 -1.66
CA ALA A 533 -19.66 -7.26 -1.44
C ALA A 533 -20.85 -6.43 -0.93
N ALA A 534 -22.02 -6.61 -1.56
CA ALA A 534 -23.26 -5.94 -1.17
C ALA A 534 -23.73 -6.30 0.26
N VAL A 535 -23.53 -7.55 0.69
CA VAL A 535 -23.91 -8.00 2.04
C VAL A 535 -22.95 -7.45 3.11
N ILE A 536 -21.65 -7.41 2.82
CA ILE A 536 -20.62 -6.94 3.77
C ILE A 536 -20.73 -5.43 3.99
N GLU A 537 -20.90 -4.67 2.92
CA GLU A 537 -21.08 -3.22 3.01
C GLU A 537 -22.24 -2.75 2.12
N PRO A 538 -23.48 -2.81 2.65
CA PRO A 538 -24.66 -2.49 1.88
C PRO A 538 -24.74 -1.02 1.48
N ARG A 539 -23.99 -0.10 2.12
CA ARG A 539 -24.01 1.35 1.83
C ARG A 539 -23.37 1.73 0.49
N HIS A 540 -22.71 0.81 -0.21
CA HIS A 540 -22.16 1.08 -1.54
C HIS A 540 -23.12 0.61 -2.62
N SER A 541 -23.49 1.49 -3.56
CA SER A 541 -24.43 1.17 -4.65
C SER A 541 -23.86 0.21 -5.68
N GLN A 542 -22.56 0.30 -5.93
CA GLN A 542 -21.93 -0.35 -7.08
C GLN A 542 -22.15 -1.87 -7.08
N PRO A 543 -21.95 -2.62 -5.97
CA PRO A 543 -22.24 -4.05 -5.94
C PRO A 543 -23.71 -4.39 -6.23
N TRP A 544 -24.66 -3.59 -5.71
CA TRP A 544 -26.08 -3.77 -5.97
C TRP A 544 -26.45 -3.52 -7.44
N MET A 545 -25.84 -2.50 -8.07
CA MET A 545 -26.04 -2.21 -9.49
C MET A 545 -25.59 -3.37 -10.38
N TYR A 546 -24.39 -3.91 -10.12
CA TYR A 546 -23.88 -5.05 -10.88
C TYR A 546 -24.74 -6.29 -10.66
N ALA A 547 -25.13 -6.58 -9.43
CA ALA A 547 -26.06 -7.68 -9.16
C ALA A 547 -27.35 -7.52 -9.98
N SER A 548 -28.00 -6.35 -9.91
CA SER A 548 -29.21 -6.06 -10.67
C SER A 548 -29.04 -6.32 -12.17
N PHE A 549 -27.98 -5.77 -12.77
CA PHE A 549 -27.65 -5.93 -14.18
C PHE A 549 -27.55 -7.40 -14.59
N PHE A 550 -26.88 -8.24 -13.79
CA PHE A 550 -26.77 -9.66 -14.11
C PHE A 550 -28.10 -10.40 -13.96
N TYR A 551 -28.91 -10.10 -12.95
CA TYR A 551 -30.25 -10.69 -12.82
C TYR A 551 -31.15 -10.32 -14.00
N GLU A 552 -31.05 -9.10 -14.53
CA GLU A 552 -31.76 -8.68 -15.75
C GLU A 552 -31.30 -9.48 -16.98
N LEU A 553 -29.98 -9.67 -17.17
CA LEU A 553 -29.44 -10.48 -18.27
C LEU A 553 -29.94 -11.93 -18.27
N HIS A 554 -30.24 -12.50 -17.09
CA HIS A 554 -30.78 -13.85 -16.93
C HIS A 554 -32.32 -13.91 -17.00
N GLY A 555 -32.99 -12.78 -17.24
CA GLY A 555 -34.45 -12.68 -17.32
C GLY A 555 -35.15 -12.77 -15.96
N TRP A 556 -34.42 -12.57 -14.87
CA TRP A 556 -34.94 -12.62 -13.49
C TRP A 556 -35.38 -11.22 -13.02
N ASN A 557 -36.28 -10.61 -13.79
CA ASN A 557 -36.67 -9.19 -13.68
C ASN A 557 -37.17 -8.81 -12.27
N HIS A 558 -37.90 -9.69 -11.59
CA HIS A 558 -38.36 -9.44 -10.23
C HIS A 558 -37.21 -9.24 -9.24
N LEU A 559 -36.12 -10.01 -9.35
CA LEU A 559 -34.96 -9.88 -8.47
C LEU A 559 -34.09 -8.67 -8.87
N ALA A 560 -33.95 -8.42 -10.16
CA ALA A 560 -33.27 -7.22 -10.67
C ALA A 560 -33.89 -5.94 -10.07
N TYR A 561 -35.22 -5.86 -10.01
CA TYR A 561 -35.94 -4.76 -9.36
C TYR A 561 -35.47 -4.51 -7.91
N TYR A 562 -35.44 -5.54 -7.06
CA TYR A 562 -35.00 -5.36 -5.67
C TYR A 562 -33.55 -4.89 -5.57
N PHE A 563 -32.65 -5.44 -6.40
CA PHE A 563 -31.25 -5.01 -6.39
C PHE A 563 -31.06 -3.59 -6.91
N SER A 564 -31.80 -3.18 -7.95
CA SER A 564 -31.86 -1.78 -8.40
C SER A 564 -32.36 -0.86 -7.29
N TYR A 565 -33.42 -1.25 -6.58
CA TYR A 565 -33.92 -0.51 -5.43
C TYR A 565 -32.85 -0.37 -4.34
N TYR A 566 -32.16 -1.45 -3.98
CA TYR A 566 -31.06 -1.41 -3.01
C TYR A 566 -29.89 -0.52 -3.48
N ALA A 567 -29.55 -0.55 -4.77
CA ALA A 567 -28.55 0.33 -5.35
C ALA A 567 -28.92 1.80 -5.18
N MET A 568 -30.20 2.17 -5.26
CA MET A 568 -30.62 3.58 -5.17
C MET A 568 -30.80 4.06 -3.74
N ILE A 569 -31.33 3.22 -2.84
CA ILE A 569 -31.50 3.64 -1.43
C ILE A 569 -30.16 3.70 -0.71
N ASN A 570 -29.25 2.79 -1.04
CA ASN A 570 -27.94 2.70 -0.41
C ASN A 570 -26.88 3.47 -1.18
N GLY A 571 -27.10 3.73 -2.47
CA GLY A 571 -26.20 4.56 -3.25
C GLY A 571 -25.93 5.87 -2.54
N GLN A 572 -24.68 6.29 -2.64
CA GLN A 572 -24.30 7.61 -2.17
C GLN A 572 -25.30 8.58 -2.80
N ARG A 573 -26.04 9.34 -1.99
CA ARG A 573 -26.92 10.43 -2.45
C ARG A 573 -26.08 11.61 -2.95
N THR A 574 -25.05 11.29 -3.72
CA THR A 574 -24.10 12.21 -4.28
C THR A 574 -24.67 12.71 -5.60
N PRO A 575 -24.51 14.00 -5.90
CA PRO A 575 -24.94 14.56 -7.19
C PRO A 575 -24.44 13.77 -8.39
N GLU A 576 -23.21 13.24 -8.32
CA GLU A 576 -22.55 12.48 -9.38
C GLU A 576 -23.27 11.16 -9.68
N PHE A 577 -23.77 10.49 -8.65
CA PHE A 577 -24.53 9.25 -8.78
C PHE A 577 -25.86 9.52 -9.49
N PHE A 578 -26.60 10.54 -9.04
CA PHE A 578 -27.86 10.92 -9.69
C PHE A 578 -27.65 11.42 -11.12
N GLU A 579 -26.57 12.16 -11.40
CA GLU A 579 -26.25 12.61 -12.76
C GLU A 579 -25.92 11.45 -13.71
N LEU A 580 -25.26 10.39 -13.22
CA LEU A 580 -25.02 9.19 -14.02
C LEU A 580 -26.33 8.53 -14.45
N PHE A 581 -27.25 8.29 -13.51
CA PHE A 581 -28.55 7.69 -13.80
C PHE A 581 -29.44 8.61 -14.65
N ASP A 582 -29.42 9.93 -14.40
CA ASP A 582 -30.15 10.90 -15.22
C ASP A 582 -29.71 10.85 -16.69
N ARG A 583 -28.39 10.80 -16.94
CA ARG A 583 -27.83 10.67 -18.29
C ARG A 583 -28.18 9.33 -18.93
N ALA A 584 -28.07 8.22 -18.18
CA ALA A 584 -28.41 6.89 -18.68
C ALA A 584 -29.89 6.82 -19.07
N LEU A 585 -30.80 7.26 -18.21
CA LEU A 585 -32.24 7.25 -18.48
C LEU A 585 -32.62 8.23 -19.59
N THR A 586 -31.94 9.38 -19.68
CA THR A 586 -32.10 10.30 -20.82
C THR A 586 -31.71 9.62 -22.14
N HIS A 587 -30.62 8.84 -22.15
CA HIS A 587 -30.24 8.06 -23.33
C HIS A 587 -31.29 7.01 -23.67
N MET A 588 -31.82 6.27 -22.68
CA MET A 588 -32.87 5.28 -22.89
C MET A 588 -34.17 5.90 -23.44
N ILE A 589 -34.56 7.09 -22.97
CA ILE A 589 -35.69 7.86 -23.52
C ILE A 589 -35.45 8.20 -25.00
N LEU A 590 -34.22 8.57 -25.38
CA LEU A 590 -33.88 8.89 -26.78
C LEU A 590 -33.92 7.66 -27.70
N LEU A 591 -33.70 6.45 -27.17
CA LEU A 591 -33.87 5.21 -27.93
C LEU A 591 -35.34 4.93 -28.29
N ASN A 592 -36.28 5.54 -27.54
CA ASN A 592 -37.72 5.54 -27.82
C ASN A 592 -38.31 4.13 -28.00
N ASP A 593 -38.05 3.24 -27.04
CA ASP A 593 -38.65 1.91 -27.00
C ASP A 593 -40.05 1.91 -26.33
N HIS A 594 -40.70 0.75 -26.28
CA HIS A 594 -42.04 0.59 -25.70
C HIS A 594 -42.12 0.87 -24.17
N ARG A 595 -40.98 0.94 -23.48
CA ARG A 595 -40.86 1.21 -22.03
C ARG A 595 -40.54 2.67 -21.74
N ILE A 596 -40.66 3.57 -22.73
CA ILE A 596 -40.36 5.00 -22.56
C ILE A 596 -41.07 5.65 -21.36
N HIS A 597 -42.32 5.26 -21.07
CA HIS A 597 -43.07 5.74 -19.90
C HIS A 597 -42.38 5.37 -18.58
N LEU A 598 -41.81 4.17 -18.47
CA LEU A 598 -41.04 3.73 -17.32
C LEU A 598 -39.78 4.57 -17.17
N TYR A 599 -39.02 4.80 -18.24
CA TYR A 599 -37.80 5.63 -18.17
C TYR A 599 -38.06 7.06 -17.73
N TYR A 600 -39.17 7.66 -18.17
CA TYR A 600 -39.60 8.96 -17.65
C TYR A 600 -39.91 8.90 -16.16
N ASN A 601 -40.62 7.87 -15.69
CA ASN A 601 -40.88 7.71 -14.26
C ASN A 601 -39.59 7.58 -13.45
N GLU A 602 -38.72 6.63 -13.81
CA GLU A 602 -37.45 6.39 -13.10
C GLU A 602 -36.58 7.66 -13.08
N ARG A 603 -36.50 8.39 -14.21
CA ARG A 603 -35.71 9.63 -14.27
C ARG A 603 -36.31 10.72 -13.39
N GLY A 604 -37.64 10.77 -13.33
CA GLY A 604 -38.35 11.64 -12.41
C GLY A 604 -37.96 11.38 -10.97
N VAL A 605 -37.87 10.11 -10.57
CA VAL A 605 -37.46 9.79 -9.20
C VAL A 605 -35.98 10.12 -8.94
N VAL A 606 -35.07 9.82 -9.88
CA VAL A 606 -33.65 10.22 -9.81
C VAL A 606 -33.52 11.72 -9.58
N ARG A 607 -34.24 12.53 -10.36
CA ARG A 607 -34.23 13.99 -10.25
C ARG A 607 -34.81 14.48 -8.94
N ALA A 608 -35.87 13.86 -8.45
CA ALA A 608 -36.46 14.20 -7.16
C ALA A 608 -35.48 13.95 -6.01
N LEU A 609 -34.83 12.77 -6.00
CA LEU A 609 -33.80 12.44 -5.01
C LEU A 609 -32.54 13.32 -5.14
N GLY A 610 -32.20 13.74 -6.36
CA GLY A 610 -31.12 14.67 -6.66
C GLY A 610 -31.43 16.14 -6.35
N GLY A 611 -32.59 16.44 -5.75
CA GLY A 611 -32.95 17.80 -5.33
C GLY A 611 -33.54 18.68 -6.43
N ASN A 612 -34.01 18.10 -7.54
CA ASN A 612 -34.68 18.79 -8.63
C ASN A 612 -36.16 18.36 -8.77
N PRO A 613 -37.04 18.79 -7.83
CA PRO A 613 -38.43 18.34 -7.79
C PRO A 613 -39.27 18.83 -8.98
N ASN A 614 -38.90 19.93 -9.64
CA ASN A 614 -39.65 20.44 -10.79
C ASN A 614 -39.42 19.59 -12.02
N ALA A 615 -38.15 19.26 -12.31
CA ALA A 615 -37.83 18.35 -13.40
C ALA A 615 -38.37 16.93 -13.15
N ALA A 616 -38.46 16.52 -11.88
CA ALA A 616 -39.13 15.27 -11.50
C ALA A 616 -40.63 15.27 -11.84
N GLU A 617 -41.33 16.36 -11.50
CA GLU A 617 -42.75 16.50 -11.80
C GLU A 617 -43.03 16.45 -13.31
N ASP A 618 -42.21 17.14 -14.11
CA ASP A 618 -42.32 17.12 -15.57
C ASP A 618 -42.16 15.70 -16.13
N ASP A 619 -41.21 14.94 -15.59
CA ASP A 619 -40.95 13.56 -15.98
C ASP A 619 -42.09 12.61 -15.59
N PHE A 620 -42.64 12.71 -14.38
CA PHE A 620 -43.82 11.92 -13.98
C PHE A 620 -45.04 12.23 -14.85
N ARG A 621 -45.27 13.51 -15.17
CA ARG A 621 -46.36 13.93 -16.07
C ARG A 621 -46.14 13.41 -17.49
N MET A 622 -44.91 13.39 -17.98
CA MET A 622 -44.58 12.83 -19.28
C MET A 622 -44.79 11.31 -19.31
N SER A 623 -44.42 10.61 -18.23
CA SER A 623 -44.71 9.19 -18.07
C SER A 623 -46.21 8.90 -18.19
N LEU A 624 -47.06 9.65 -17.48
CA LEU A 624 -48.52 9.56 -17.57
C LEU A 624 -49.07 10.02 -18.92
N HIS A 625 -48.42 10.96 -19.60
CA HIS A 625 -48.81 11.34 -20.96
C HIS A 625 -48.63 10.18 -21.95
N MET A 626 -47.53 9.43 -21.80
CA MET A 626 -47.23 8.26 -22.62
C MET A 626 -48.09 7.05 -22.24
N LYS A 627 -48.38 6.87 -20.94
CA LYS A 627 -49.21 5.78 -20.41
C LYS A 627 -50.11 6.31 -19.26
N PRO A 628 -51.34 6.75 -19.55
CA PRO A 628 -52.23 7.40 -18.58
C PRO A 628 -52.63 6.52 -17.37
N ASP A 629 -52.57 5.21 -17.52
CA ASP A 629 -52.90 4.19 -16.53
C ASP A 629 -51.66 3.63 -15.81
N TYR A 630 -50.54 4.36 -15.83
CA TYR A 630 -49.32 3.95 -15.15
C TYR A 630 -49.32 4.40 -13.68
N ASP A 631 -49.81 3.51 -12.81
CA ASP A 631 -49.94 3.74 -11.36
C ASP A 631 -48.65 4.25 -10.68
N PRO A 632 -47.44 3.73 -10.95
CA PRO A 632 -46.21 4.21 -10.31
C PRO A 632 -45.96 5.71 -10.48
N ALA A 633 -46.21 6.26 -11.68
CA ALA A 633 -46.02 7.69 -11.93
C ALA A 633 -47.06 8.56 -11.24
N SER A 634 -48.30 8.08 -11.14
CA SER A 634 -49.38 8.74 -10.39
C SER A 634 -49.08 8.77 -8.89
N GLU A 635 -48.63 7.64 -8.33
CA GLU A 635 -48.21 7.56 -6.93
C GLU A 635 -46.99 8.44 -6.64
N ASN A 636 -46.00 8.45 -7.54
CA ASN A 636 -44.81 9.27 -7.39
C ASN A 636 -45.09 10.78 -7.40
N LEU A 637 -46.09 11.25 -8.15
CA LEU A 637 -46.56 12.63 -8.07
C LEU A 637 -47.11 12.96 -6.67
N GLN A 638 -47.87 12.05 -6.07
CA GLN A 638 -48.40 12.24 -4.71
C GLN A 638 -47.29 12.22 -3.66
N VAL A 639 -46.30 11.34 -3.83
CA VAL A 639 -45.10 11.28 -2.99
C VAL A 639 -44.31 12.58 -3.08
N LEU A 640 -44.12 13.12 -4.29
CA LEU A 640 -43.41 14.38 -4.52
C LEU A 640 -44.08 15.55 -3.79
N ASP A 641 -45.41 15.64 -3.85
CA ASP A 641 -46.19 16.65 -3.14
C ASP A 641 -46.10 16.49 -1.62
N THR A 642 -46.01 15.25 -1.14
CA THR A 642 -45.84 14.94 0.29
C THR A 642 -44.45 15.39 0.77
N ILE A 643 -43.41 15.13 -0.02
CA ILE A 643 -42.03 15.56 0.27
C ILE A 643 -41.90 17.09 0.24
N ARG A 644 -42.55 17.78 -0.72
CA ARG A 644 -42.61 19.24 -0.77
C ARG A 644 -43.22 19.86 0.50
N LYS A 645 -44.11 19.13 1.19
CA LYS A 645 -44.72 19.51 2.47
C LYS A 645 -43.84 19.19 3.68
N GLY A 646 -42.59 18.76 3.47
CA GLY A 646 -41.64 18.40 4.53
C GLY A 646 -41.92 17.04 5.20
N GLN A 647 -42.82 16.24 4.64
CA GLN A 647 -43.14 14.92 5.15
C GLN A 647 -42.26 13.84 4.52
N LYS A 648 -41.92 12.81 5.29
CA LYS A 648 -41.17 11.66 4.77
C LYS A 648 -42.12 10.76 3.97
N ALA A 649 -41.87 10.61 2.68
CA ALA A 649 -42.54 9.65 1.81
C ALA A 649 -41.50 8.95 0.92
N ARG A 650 -41.88 7.82 0.32
CA ARG A 650 -41.00 7.00 -0.53
C ARG A 650 -41.59 6.92 -1.92
N PHE A 651 -40.75 7.17 -2.92
CA PHE A 651 -41.11 6.98 -4.31
C PHE A 651 -41.17 5.49 -4.66
N GLN A 652 -42.09 5.14 -5.55
CA GLN A 652 -42.12 3.89 -6.28
C GLN A 652 -41.08 3.93 -7.40
N TRP A 653 -40.42 2.82 -7.64
CA TRP A 653 -39.47 2.63 -8.74
C TRP A 653 -39.89 1.36 -9.48
N GLU A 654 -39.44 1.17 -10.72
CA GLU A 654 -39.61 -0.08 -11.49
C GLU A 654 -38.32 -0.54 -12.18
#